data_AF-A0A1L7N9X9-F1
#
_entry.id   AF-A0A1L7N9X9-F1
#
_cell.length_a   1.000
_cell.length_b   1.000
_cell.length_c   1.000
_cell.angle_alpha   90.00
_cell.angle_beta   90.00
_cell.angle_gamma   90.00
#
_symmetry.space_group_name_H-M   'P 1'
#
loop_
_entity.id
_entity.type
_entity.pdbx_description
1 polymer ?
#
loop_
_entity_poly.entity_id
_entity_poly.type
_entity_poly.pdbx_seq_one_letter_code
_entity_poly.pdbx_strand_id
1 'polypeptide(L)'
;MLFFHGKRIFSAIFDMDGTLFDTERLRFKTLKQASVEIFGKALSEDTLIGSLGLSATKAEALAKAHNGENFPYAEIRKRADELELEYVRNHGVPIKAGLLEVLERLRKSGLTMAVATSSRRAIAEEYLINANVLKYFDITVCGDEVSQGKPHPEIFLKAARALNCEPDQCFMVEDSENGMLSAIRAEGQAILIEDIKPPAAQIKAGALKAYRSMHEFLADLSECVPDLGMPALSEPFPASLNQFSVGIHGFGAIGGGYLTQVFSHWDGYTRPREIIAATRSRMLRESVNAFGRYSVRYGATSFDQTIDNVRMIDLDDDDAVIGMYTTAEIVGLSLPEQAIRNQAKVIAKGLLQRFERRGRELTLLIVLNKVGGAAFVRRHVQAELALLCPPAIGEQVLEKTHFAETVVSRIVSKLSNDALVRQLRIKSQMFQNSLEDEPAVATKASTPVPEYERLIGRFRPFAQPSSAMSQLHLILFNSEPDMPLYVEHGSELLERLRQVKTVPDITQIQVIKNRLWNGPHAVVAWYASLLGHDSVGQGMGDARVSELAERLIRHEVGPALVAEYPHMAEVVSRFADTFLERCATSFKDPCARVGRDPLRKLQRNERILSSIDLARKHGIETPALTFGAALAIHHALRCEDSKDQEAQAIRQVYRENDASVEAVLTRDGDCNGKRFPGLHPIRDEQLITAISEAFRQYPQRDMATRRDDLCIGA
;
A
#
# COMPACT_ATOMS: atom_id res chain seq x y z
N MET A 1 16.54 17.12 8.85
CA MET A 1 17.70 16.63 9.64
C MET A 1 17.51 15.14 9.81
N LEU A 2 18.56 14.35 9.58
CA LEU A 2 18.53 12.90 9.71
C LEU A 2 19.72 12.45 10.58
N PHE A 3 19.53 11.41 11.39
CA PHE A 3 20.60 10.80 12.18
C PHE A 3 21.09 9.53 11.47
N PHE A 4 22.31 9.54 10.96
CA PHE A 4 22.88 8.43 10.18
C PHE A 4 24.19 7.97 10.80
N HIS A 5 24.26 6.71 11.25
CA HIS A 5 25.47 6.13 11.88
C HIS A 5 26.12 7.05 12.94
N GLY A 6 25.29 7.67 13.79
CA GLY A 6 25.73 8.57 14.86
C GLY A 6 26.06 10.01 14.42
N LYS A 7 25.84 10.36 13.16
CA LYS A 7 26.05 11.70 12.60
C LYS A 7 24.73 12.42 12.35
N ARG A 8 24.72 13.74 12.54
CA ARG A 8 23.59 14.62 12.22
C ARG A 8 23.78 15.17 10.81
N ILE A 9 22.86 14.85 9.93
CA ILE A 9 22.92 15.23 8.52
C ILE A 9 21.82 16.23 8.21
N PHE A 10 22.19 17.33 7.57
CA PHE A 10 21.30 18.42 7.17
C PHE A 10 21.24 18.60 5.66
N SER A 11 22.33 18.26 4.97
CA SER A 11 22.43 18.40 3.52
C SER A 11 23.00 17.17 2.85
N ALA A 12 22.68 16.98 1.57
CA ALA A 12 23.32 15.96 0.73
C ALA A 12 23.82 16.59 -0.57
N ILE A 13 25.12 16.46 -0.80
CA ILE A 13 25.81 16.97 -1.98
C ILE A 13 26.23 15.78 -2.83
N PHE A 14 25.76 15.73 -4.07
CA PHE A 14 26.00 14.62 -4.98
C PHE A 14 26.98 15.05 -6.07
N ASP A 15 27.96 14.22 -6.38
CA ASP A 15 28.53 14.24 -7.73
C ASP A 15 27.48 13.83 -8.77
N MET A 16 27.67 14.18 -10.03
CA MET A 16 26.75 13.88 -11.12
C MET A 16 27.15 12.66 -11.97
N ASP A 17 28.38 12.63 -12.47
CA ASP A 17 28.83 11.72 -13.53
C ASP A 17 29.39 10.44 -12.91
N GLY A 18 28.74 9.30 -13.13
CA GLY A 18 29.06 8.07 -12.40
C GLY A 18 28.34 7.95 -11.05
N THR A 19 27.81 9.05 -10.50
CA THR A 19 27.02 9.00 -9.25
C THR A 19 25.50 9.08 -9.49
N LEU A 20 25.00 10.14 -10.13
CA LEU A 20 23.57 10.28 -10.48
C LEU A 20 23.23 9.58 -11.78
N PHE A 21 24.16 9.65 -12.74
CA PHE A 21 23.94 9.17 -14.09
C PHE A 21 25.02 8.18 -14.51
N ASP A 22 24.64 7.18 -15.30
CA ASP A 22 25.53 6.15 -15.84
C ASP A 22 26.26 6.67 -17.12
N THR A 23 26.69 7.94 -17.08
CA THR A 23 27.26 8.69 -18.21
C THR A 23 28.62 8.14 -18.63
N GLU A 24 29.41 7.60 -17.71
CA GLU A 24 30.71 6.99 -18.03
C GLU A 24 30.57 5.72 -18.90
N ARG A 25 29.55 4.90 -18.64
CA ARG A 25 29.26 3.73 -19.50
C ARG A 25 28.78 4.14 -20.88
N LEU A 26 27.95 5.17 -20.95
CA LEU A 26 27.51 5.77 -22.21
C LEU A 26 28.72 6.32 -22.98
N ARG A 27 29.61 7.05 -22.29
CA ARG A 27 30.84 7.60 -22.86
C ARG A 27 31.78 6.51 -23.38
N PHE A 28 31.94 5.40 -22.66
CA PHE A 28 32.73 4.26 -23.14
C PHE A 28 32.13 3.68 -24.42
N LYS A 29 30.81 3.53 -24.47
CA LYS A 29 30.11 3.04 -25.66
C LYS A 29 30.31 3.97 -26.85
N THR A 30 30.13 5.28 -26.67
CA THR A 30 30.26 6.26 -27.76
C THR A 30 31.70 6.43 -28.21
N LEU A 31 32.69 6.38 -27.32
CA LEU A 31 34.11 6.38 -27.67
C LEU A 31 34.52 5.11 -28.42
N LYS A 32 34.06 3.92 -28.00
CA LYS A 32 34.29 2.67 -28.73
C LYS A 32 33.71 2.77 -30.15
N GLN A 33 32.48 3.24 -30.27
CA GLN A 33 31.80 3.40 -31.55
C GLN A 33 32.53 4.42 -32.46
N ALA A 34 32.81 5.63 -31.96
CA ALA A 34 33.51 6.67 -32.71
C ALA A 34 34.91 6.23 -33.14
N SER A 35 35.63 5.48 -32.30
CA SER A 35 36.94 4.94 -32.64
C SER A 35 36.85 3.90 -33.78
N VAL A 36 35.82 3.07 -33.79
CA VAL A 36 35.57 2.16 -34.93
C VAL A 36 35.23 2.96 -36.20
N GLU A 37 34.38 3.98 -36.09
CA GLU A 37 33.96 4.81 -37.24
C GLU A 37 35.14 5.56 -37.89
N ILE A 38 36.07 6.10 -37.08
CA ILE A 38 37.14 6.99 -37.57
C ILE A 38 38.46 6.24 -37.78
N PHE A 39 38.80 5.31 -36.88
CA PHE A 39 40.10 4.62 -36.87
C PHE A 39 39.99 3.14 -37.26
N GLY A 40 38.78 2.61 -37.44
CA GLY A 40 38.54 1.22 -37.84
C GLY A 40 38.73 0.18 -36.73
N LYS A 41 39.10 0.61 -35.52
CA LYS A 41 39.26 -0.25 -34.33
C LYS A 41 38.70 0.42 -33.10
N ALA A 42 38.07 -0.36 -32.23
CA ALA A 42 37.60 0.13 -30.94
C ALA A 42 38.77 0.44 -30.01
N LEU A 43 38.62 1.47 -29.16
CA LEU A 43 39.52 1.72 -28.05
C LEU A 43 39.54 0.54 -27.07
N SER A 44 40.72 0.17 -26.58
CA SER A 44 40.87 -0.88 -25.57
C SER A 44 40.25 -0.47 -24.24
N GLU A 45 39.81 -1.46 -23.46
CA GLU A 45 39.24 -1.20 -22.13
C GLU A 45 40.26 -0.56 -21.19
N ASP A 46 41.53 -0.95 -21.25
CA ASP A 46 42.61 -0.33 -20.47
C ASP A 46 42.75 1.17 -20.77
N THR A 47 42.60 1.57 -22.04
CA THR A 47 42.66 2.99 -22.42
C THR A 47 41.46 3.75 -21.87
N LEU A 48 40.26 3.16 -21.94
CA LEU A 48 39.03 3.78 -21.45
C LEU A 48 39.04 3.90 -19.93
N ILE A 49 39.32 2.81 -19.21
CA ILE A 49 39.43 2.79 -17.75
C ILE A 49 40.55 3.69 -17.26
N GLY A 50 41.70 3.70 -17.95
CA GLY A 50 42.82 4.58 -17.64
C GLY A 50 42.52 6.07 -17.89
N SER A 51 41.55 6.37 -18.76
CA SER A 51 41.12 7.74 -19.06
C SER A 51 40.08 8.30 -18.07
N LEU A 52 39.49 7.47 -17.21
CA LEU A 52 38.51 7.90 -16.21
C LEU A 52 39.11 8.96 -15.28
N GLY A 53 38.43 10.10 -15.13
CA GLY A 53 38.86 11.21 -14.29
C GLY A 53 40.09 11.98 -14.79
N LEU A 54 40.60 11.71 -16.00
CA LEU A 54 41.68 12.49 -16.62
C LEU A 54 41.13 13.72 -17.35
N SER A 55 41.97 14.77 -17.48
CA SER A 55 41.69 15.86 -18.41
C SER A 55 41.70 15.34 -19.85
N ALA A 56 40.99 16.02 -20.77
CA ALA A 56 40.98 15.64 -22.19
C ALA A 56 42.40 15.55 -22.78
N THR A 57 43.31 16.43 -22.35
CA THR A 57 44.72 16.43 -22.77
C THR A 57 45.49 15.20 -22.28
N LYS A 58 45.26 14.76 -21.03
CA LYS A 58 45.90 13.55 -20.49
C LYS A 58 45.31 12.28 -21.07
N ALA A 59 44.00 12.24 -21.29
CA ALA A 59 43.33 11.13 -21.95
C ALA A 59 43.81 10.97 -23.41
N GLU A 60 44.03 12.09 -24.12
CA GLU A 60 44.64 12.07 -25.46
C GLU A 60 46.05 11.52 -25.44
N ALA A 61 46.89 11.97 -24.50
CA ALA A 61 48.26 11.46 -24.36
C ALA A 61 48.28 9.96 -24.06
N LEU A 62 47.39 9.47 -23.19
CA LEU A 62 47.25 8.04 -22.90
C LEU A 62 46.80 7.25 -24.13
N ALA A 63 45.82 7.76 -24.88
CA ALA A 63 45.31 7.11 -26.07
C ALA A 63 46.39 7.02 -27.17
N LYS A 64 47.19 8.08 -27.35
CA LYS A 64 48.34 8.10 -28.26
C LYS A 64 49.46 7.16 -27.79
N ALA A 65 49.73 7.09 -26.49
CA ALA A 65 50.70 6.15 -25.95
C ALA A 65 50.34 4.68 -26.23
N HIS A 66 49.05 4.34 -26.21
CA HIS A 66 48.58 2.97 -26.49
C HIS A 66 48.39 2.66 -27.98
N ASN A 67 48.06 3.64 -28.82
CA ASN A 67 47.63 3.42 -30.21
C ASN A 67 48.54 4.09 -31.26
N GLY A 68 49.59 4.80 -30.84
CA GLY A 68 50.54 5.53 -31.67
C GLY A 68 50.27 7.05 -31.73
N GLU A 69 51.32 7.83 -32.02
CA GLU A 69 51.27 9.31 -32.06
C GLU A 69 50.23 9.88 -33.03
N ASN A 70 49.98 9.18 -34.15
CA ASN A 70 49.02 9.59 -35.17
C ASN A 70 47.56 9.22 -34.83
N PHE A 71 47.28 8.75 -33.61
CA PHE A 71 45.95 8.35 -33.22
C PHE A 71 44.99 9.57 -33.16
N PRO A 72 43.88 9.58 -33.92
CA PRO A 72 43.02 10.75 -34.09
C PRO A 72 42.03 10.93 -32.92
N TYR A 73 42.54 10.94 -31.68
CA TYR A 73 41.69 10.97 -30.48
C TYR A 73 40.78 12.20 -30.41
N ALA A 74 41.24 13.38 -30.86
CA ALA A 74 40.42 14.60 -30.85
C ALA A 74 39.17 14.46 -31.75
N GLU A 75 39.31 13.85 -32.92
CA GLU A 75 38.20 13.59 -33.83
C GLU A 75 37.26 12.53 -33.28
N ILE A 76 37.81 11.44 -32.72
CA ILE A 76 37.07 10.37 -32.03
C ILE A 76 36.26 10.95 -30.87
N ARG A 77 36.86 11.82 -30.06
CA ARG A 77 36.19 12.46 -28.93
C ARG A 77 35.04 13.35 -29.40
N LYS A 78 35.27 14.18 -30.41
CA LYS A 78 34.23 15.04 -30.98
C LYS A 78 33.05 14.21 -31.50
N ARG A 79 33.33 13.13 -32.22
CA ARG A 79 32.28 12.22 -32.72
C ARG A 79 31.56 11.49 -31.59
N ALA A 80 32.27 11.09 -30.54
CA ALA A 80 31.67 10.49 -29.35
C ALA A 80 30.75 11.47 -28.59
N ASP A 81 31.11 12.76 -28.51
CA ASP A 81 30.25 13.80 -27.94
C ASP A 81 28.95 13.96 -28.75
N GLU A 82 29.02 13.91 -30.09
CA GLU A 82 27.84 13.93 -30.96
C GLU A 82 26.93 12.72 -30.75
N LEU A 83 27.52 11.52 -30.68
CA LEU A 83 26.78 10.26 -30.44
C LEU A 83 26.13 10.22 -29.05
N GLU A 84 26.80 10.78 -28.04
CA GLU A 84 26.25 10.88 -26.69
C GLU A 84 25.05 11.82 -26.65
N LEU A 85 25.16 12.99 -27.29
CA LEU A 85 24.05 13.93 -27.39
C LEU A 85 22.87 13.34 -28.17
N GLU A 86 23.14 12.61 -29.26
CA GLU A 86 22.14 11.87 -30.01
C GLU A 86 21.45 10.81 -29.14
N TYR A 87 22.23 10.04 -28.37
CA TYR A 87 21.68 9.04 -27.46
C TYR A 87 20.75 9.67 -26.43
N VAL A 88 21.19 10.74 -25.75
CA VAL A 88 20.41 11.45 -24.73
C VAL A 88 19.13 12.04 -25.31
N ARG A 89 19.18 12.61 -26.52
CA ARG A 89 17.99 13.14 -27.20
C ARG A 89 16.98 12.06 -27.56
N ASN A 90 17.45 10.86 -27.92
CA ASN A 90 16.60 9.77 -28.38
C ASN A 90 16.11 8.86 -27.23
N HIS A 91 16.86 8.76 -26.12
CA HIS A 91 16.61 7.79 -25.05
C HIS A 91 16.54 8.39 -23.64
N GLY A 92 16.85 9.69 -23.49
CA GLY A 92 16.99 10.34 -22.19
C GLY A 92 18.35 10.11 -21.54
N VAL A 93 18.56 10.73 -20.38
CA VAL A 93 19.78 10.59 -19.58
C VAL A 93 19.71 9.27 -18.79
N PRO A 94 20.76 8.43 -18.78
CA PRO A 94 20.76 7.16 -18.06
C PRO A 94 20.85 7.38 -16.54
N ILE A 95 19.73 7.32 -15.83
CA ILE A 95 19.66 7.50 -14.38
C ILE A 95 20.18 6.25 -13.62
N LYS A 96 21.05 6.43 -12.62
CA LYS A 96 21.48 5.36 -11.72
C LYS A 96 20.28 4.78 -10.96
N ALA A 97 20.12 3.47 -11.04
CA ALA A 97 18.99 2.78 -10.43
C ALA A 97 19.01 2.94 -8.90
N GLY A 98 17.90 3.37 -8.31
CA GLY A 98 17.76 3.71 -6.89
C GLY A 98 17.92 5.20 -6.56
N LEU A 99 18.33 6.03 -7.53
CA LEU A 99 18.56 7.46 -7.28
C LEU A 99 17.28 8.20 -6.87
N LEU A 100 16.19 8.02 -7.61
CA LEU A 100 14.96 8.79 -7.39
C LEU A 100 14.39 8.51 -5.98
N GLU A 101 14.48 7.27 -5.55
CA GLU A 101 14.05 6.81 -4.23
C GLU A 101 14.90 7.40 -3.10
N VAL A 102 16.21 7.61 -3.33
CA VAL A 102 17.13 8.30 -2.40
C VAL A 102 16.78 9.78 -2.34
N LEU A 103 16.69 10.47 -3.49
CA LEU A 103 16.38 11.91 -3.54
C LEU A 103 15.05 12.24 -2.87
N GLU A 104 14.02 11.43 -3.12
CA GLU A 104 12.70 11.57 -2.53
C GLU A 104 12.73 11.42 -0.99
N ARG A 105 13.44 10.41 -0.48
CA ARG A 105 13.61 10.19 0.97
C ARG A 105 14.34 11.34 1.65
N LEU A 106 15.46 11.79 1.07
CA LEU A 106 16.23 12.91 1.63
C LEU A 106 15.40 14.19 1.64
N ARG A 107 14.67 14.47 0.55
CA ARG A 107 13.80 15.66 0.44
C ARG A 107 12.69 15.64 1.48
N LYS A 108 11.93 14.54 1.57
CA LYS A 108 10.84 14.39 2.55
C LYS A 108 11.33 14.34 4.00
N SER A 109 12.60 13.99 4.23
CA SER A 109 13.27 14.10 5.54
C SER A 109 13.78 15.52 5.84
N GLY A 110 13.51 16.48 4.95
CA GLY A 110 13.82 17.89 5.11
C GLY A 110 15.29 18.24 4.92
N LEU A 111 16.07 17.41 4.21
CA LEU A 111 17.46 17.74 3.88
C LEU A 111 17.50 18.66 2.67
N THR A 112 18.43 19.61 2.65
CA THR A 112 18.80 20.40 1.47
C THR A 112 19.75 19.64 0.56
N MET A 113 19.68 19.84 -0.74
CA MET A 113 20.45 19.03 -1.70
C MET A 113 21.19 19.89 -2.71
N ALA A 114 22.41 19.46 -3.07
CA ALA A 114 23.16 20.10 -4.14
C ALA A 114 23.80 19.08 -5.08
N VAL A 115 24.09 19.53 -6.29
CA VAL A 115 24.99 18.85 -7.22
C VAL A 115 26.34 19.55 -7.23
N ALA A 116 27.44 18.80 -7.15
CA ALA A 116 28.81 19.28 -7.21
C ALA A 116 29.59 18.46 -8.26
N THR A 117 29.62 18.95 -9.50
CA THR A 117 30.16 18.22 -10.66
C THR A 117 31.34 18.95 -11.32
N SER A 118 32.29 18.18 -11.86
CA SER A 118 33.37 18.72 -12.70
C SER A 118 32.89 19.15 -14.10
N SER A 119 31.65 18.81 -14.47
CA SER A 119 31.02 19.20 -15.73
C SER A 119 30.69 20.70 -15.74
N ARG A 120 30.66 21.30 -16.94
CA ARG A 120 30.26 22.70 -17.15
C ARG A 120 28.77 22.89 -16.86
N ARG A 121 28.37 24.06 -16.34
CA ARG A 121 26.97 24.33 -15.96
C ARG A 121 25.94 24.00 -17.03
N ALA A 122 26.18 24.44 -18.27
CA ALA A 122 25.25 24.19 -19.37
C ALA A 122 24.92 22.70 -19.58
N ILE A 123 25.92 21.82 -19.44
CA ILE A 123 25.76 20.37 -19.60
C ILE A 123 25.08 19.77 -18.37
N ALA A 124 25.51 20.18 -17.18
CA ALA A 124 24.94 19.69 -15.93
C ALA A 124 23.43 20.00 -15.81
N GLU A 125 23.03 21.24 -16.10
CA GLU A 125 21.62 21.64 -16.08
C GLU A 125 20.80 20.91 -17.14
N GLU A 126 21.33 20.75 -18.37
CA GLU A 126 20.65 19.98 -19.42
C GLU A 126 20.37 18.54 -18.96
N TYR A 127 21.33 17.89 -18.30
CA TYR A 127 21.17 16.51 -17.84
C TYR A 127 20.17 16.42 -16.69
N LEU A 128 20.26 17.32 -15.71
CA LEU A 128 19.36 17.35 -14.55
C LEU A 128 17.90 17.66 -14.96
N ILE A 129 17.69 18.53 -15.96
CA ILE A 129 16.38 18.86 -16.51
C ILE A 129 15.82 17.68 -17.30
N ASN A 130 16.61 17.11 -18.22
CA ASN A 130 16.16 15.98 -19.06
C ASN A 130 15.88 14.72 -18.23
N ALA A 131 16.58 14.54 -17.11
CA ALA A 131 16.30 13.48 -16.15
C ALA A 131 15.14 13.80 -15.18
N ASN A 132 14.57 15.01 -15.21
CA ASN A 132 13.52 15.50 -14.31
C ASN A 132 13.90 15.39 -12.81
N VAL A 133 15.18 15.60 -12.50
CA VAL A 133 15.71 15.57 -11.12
C VAL A 133 16.17 16.92 -10.61
N LEU A 134 16.30 17.95 -11.48
CA LEU A 134 16.72 19.29 -11.06
C LEU A 134 15.87 19.83 -9.90
N LYS A 135 14.56 19.54 -9.89
CA LYS A 135 13.60 19.92 -8.85
C LYS A 135 13.96 19.49 -7.42
N TYR A 136 14.85 18.50 -7.25
CA TYR A 136 15.29 18.06 -5.93
C TYR A 136 16.40 18.96 -5.36
N PHE A 137 17.23 19.54 -6.22
CA PHE A 137 18.46 20.23 -5.82
C PHE A 137 18.21 21.73 -5.63
N ASP A 138 18.61 22.23 -4.46
CA ASP A 138 18.54 23.64 -4.10
C ASP A 138 19.69 24.44 -4.73
N ILE A 139 20.85 23.79 -4.93
CA ILE A 139 22.06 24.39 -5.48
C ILE A 139 22.73 23.45 -6.49
N THR A 140 23.32 24.01 -7.53
CA THR A 140 24.24 23.30 -8.42
C THR A 140 25.56 24.06 -8.43
N VAL A 141 26.69 23.38 -8.24
CA VAL A 141 28.05 23.92 -8.38
C VAL A 141 28.77 23.13 -9.48
N CYS A 142 29.29 23.86 -10.45
CA CYS A 142 29.87 23.27 -11.67
C CYS A 142 31.37 23.53 -11.80
N GLY A 143 32.03 22.75 -12.65
CA GLY A 143 33.48 22.75 -12.81
C GLY A 143 34.03 24.07 -13.36
N ASP A 144 33.23 24.80 -14.13
CA ASP A 144 33.55 26.14 -14.65
C ASP A 144 33.43 27.27 -13.60
N GLU A 145 33.05 26.93 -12.37
CA GLU A 145 32.86 27.88 -11.27
C GLU A 145 33.87 27.70 -10.14
N VAL A 146 34.85 26.79 -10.29
CA VAL A 146 35.89 26.51 -9.30
C VAL A 146 37.28 26.70 -9.91
N SER A 147 38.22 27.16 -9.09
CA SER A 147 39.62 27.35 -9.50
C SER A 147 40.41 26.05 -9.50
N GLN A 148 40.07 25.12 -8.59
CA GLN A 148 40.68 23.80 -8.49
C GLN A 148 39.61 22.71 -8.49
N GLY A 149 39.62 21.89 -9.55
CA GLY A 149 38.77 20.72 -9.66
C GLY A 149 39.15 19.60 -8.68
N LYS A 150 38.32 18.55 -8.62
CA LYS A 150 38.61 17.33 -7.85
C LYS A 150 40.01 16.79 -8.25
N PRO A 151 40.87 16.40 -7.29
CA PRO A 151 40.58 16.06 -5.89
C PRO A 151 40.71 17.21 -4.88
N HIS A 152 40.77 18.47 -5.31
CA HIS A 152 40.73 19.61 -4.38
C HIS A 152 39.30 19.75 -3.77
N PRO A 153 39.14 20.13 -2.48
CA PRO A 153 37.83 20.17 -1.81
C PRO A 153 36.95 21.38 -2.18
N GLU A 154 37.47 22.34 -2.96
CA GLU A 154 36.79 23.61 -3.27
C GLU A 154 35.35 23.43 -3.73
N ILE A 155 35.06 22.45 -4.60
CA ILE A 155 33.72 22.26 -5.15
C ILE A 155 32.70 21.85 -4.09
N PHE A 156 33.06 20.92 -3.19
CA PHE A 156 32.20 20.48 -2.10
C PHE A 156 32.05 21.56 -1.02
N LEU A 157 33.15 22.25 -0.67
CA LEU A 157 33.11 23.36 0.29
C LEU A 157 32.23 24.52 -0.22
N LYS A 158 32.30 24.81 -1.52
CA LYS A 158 31.46 25.83 -2.16
C LYS A 158 29.99 25.43 -2.14
N ALA A 159 29.67 24.17 -2.44
CA ALA A 159 28.31 23.65 -2.36
C ALA A 159 27.76 23.67 -0.92
N ALA A 160 28.53 23.21 0.07
CA ALA A 160 28.15 23.23 1.48
C ALA A 160 27.86 24.65 1.98
N ARG A 161 28.76 25.61 1.65
CA ARG A 161 28.57 27.02 1.97
C ARG A 161 27.31 27.60 1.32
N ALA A 162 27.04 27.27 0.06
CA ALA A 162 25.84 27.74 -0.64
C ALA A 162 24.55 27.18 -0.04
N LEU A 163 24.59 25.97 0.54
CA LEU A 163 23.50 25.38 1.30
C LEU A 163 23.39 25.90 2.76
N ASN A 164 24.32 26.75 3.20
CA ASN A 164 24.47 27.18 4.58
C ASN A 164 24.62 26.00 5.56
N CYS A 165 25.38 24.98 5.18
CA CYS A 165 25.62 23.80 5.98
C CYS A 165 27.12 23.61 6.22
N GLU A 166 27.49 23.20 7.44
CA GLU A 166 28.86 22.79 7.73
C GLU A 166 29.20 21.50 6.96
N PRO A 167 30.44 21.32 6.48
CA PRO A 167 30.80 20.14 5.69
C PRO A 167 30.57 18.82 6.43
N ASP A 168 30.89 18.75 7.73
CA ASP A 168 30.74 17.55 8.56
C ASP A 168 29.27 17.14 8.79
N GLN A 169 28.32 17.98 8.39
CA GLN A 169 26.88 17.77 8.41
C GLN A 169 26.28 17.50 7.01
N CYS A 170 27.13 17.45 5.98
CA CYS A 170 26.75 17.13 4.61
C CYS A 170 27.10 15.68 4.29
N PHE A 171 26.16 14.93 3.72
CA PHE A 171 26.57 13.82 2.86
C PHE A 171 27.31 14.37 1.65
N MET A 172 28.39 13.71 1.25
CA MET A 172 29.10 13.95 -0.01
C MET A 172 29.16 12.63 -0.76
N VAL A 173 28.23 12.44 -1.70
CA VAL A 173 28.00 11.17 -2.41
C VAL A 173 28.79 11.15 -3.71
N GLU A 174 29.61 10.13 -3.90
CA GLU A 174 30.61 10.04 -4.97
C GLU A 174 30.92 8.60 -5.37
N ASP A 175 31.44 8.37 -6.57
CA ASP A 175 31.83 7.05 -7.10
C ASP A 175 33.33 6.88 -7.39
N SER A 176 34.03 7.99 -7.62
CA SER A 176 35.40 8.10 -8.10
C SER A 176 36.42 8.34 -6.98
N GLU A 177 37.67 7.99 -7.26
CA GLU A 177 38.77 8.23 -6.32
C GLU A 177 39.03 9.73 -6.07
N ASN A 178 39.03 10.54 -7.14
CA ASN A 178 39.30 11.97 -7.04
C ASN A 178 38.20 12.68 -6.25
N GLY A 179 36.95 12.32 -6.46
CA GLY A 179 35.86 12.91 -5.73
C GLY A 179 35.79 12.46 -4.28
N MET A 180 36.07 11.19 -3.98
CA MET A 180 36.21 10.73 -2.59
C MET A 180 37.32 11.49 -1.85
N LEU A 181 38.48 11.71 -2.47
CA LEU A 181 39.54 12.53 -1.89
C LEU A 181 39.09 13.98 -1.64
N SER A 182 38.34 14.55 -2.59
CA SER A 182 37.78 15.90 -2.47
C SER A 182 36.79 15.99 -1.30
N ALA A 183 35.90 15.00 -1.16
CA ALA A 183 34.92 14.94 -0.07
C ALA A 183 35.57 14.76 1.32
N ILE A 184 36.56 13.86 1.43
CA ILE A 184 37.30 13.62 2.66
C ILE A 184 38.09 14.87 3.08
N ARG A 185 38.76 15.55 2.13
CA ARG A 185 39.50 16.80 2.39
C ARG A 185 38.59 17.97 2.71
N ALA A 186 37.33 17.92 2.32
CA ALA A 186 36.32 18.88 2.71
C ALA A 186 35.78 18.60 4.12
N GLU A 187 36.21 17.51 4.78
CA GLU A 187 35.71 17.04 6.08
C GLU A 187 34.21 16.66 6.06
N GLY A 188 33.69 16.31 4.88
CA GLY A 188 32.31 15.86 4.72
C GLY A 188 32.06 14.41 5.11
N GLN A 189 30.78 14.06 5.30
CA GLN A 189 30.37 12.66 5.46
C GLN A 189 30.37 11.96 4.11
N ALA A 190 31.54 11.49 3.68
CA ALA A 190 31.75 10.91 2.36
C ALA A 190 31.03 9.56 2.23
N ILE A 191 30.18 9.42 1.21
CA ILE A 191 29.45 8.19 0.86
C ILE A 191 29.95 7.73 -0.50
N LEU A 192 30.59 6.56 -0.55
CA LEU A 192 31.04 5.96 -1.80
C LEU A 192 29.94 5.07 -2.40
N ILE A 193 29.57 5.32 -3.66
CA ILE A 193 28.76 4.43 -4.49
C ILE A 193 29.68 3.84 -5.55
N GLU A 194 30.08 2.58 -5.41
CA GLU A 194 31.02 1.95 -6.33
C GLU A 194 30.49 1.95 -7.78
N ASP A 195 31.40 2.18 -8.73
CA ASP A 195 31.12 2.08 -10.16
C ASP A 195 32.26 1.36 -10.91
N ILE A 196 32.56 1.75 -12.16
CA ILE A 196 33.47 1.05 -13.08
C ILE A 196 34.84 0.79 -12.45
N LYS A 197 35.44 1.80 -11.80
CA LYS A 197 36.76 1.72 -11.18
C LYS A 197 36.66 2.03 -9.69
N PRO A 198 36.80 1.05 -8.80
CA PRO A 198 36.75 1.31 -7.36
C PRO A 198 37.97 2.16 -6.93
N PRO A 199 37.82 3.08 -5.97
CA PRO A 199 38.94 3.80 -5.35
C PRO A 199 39.93 2.86 -4.66
N ALA A 200 41.18 3.29 -4.51
CA ALA A 200 42.18 2.59 -3.71
C ALA A 200 41.68 2.30 -2.29
N ALA A 201 42.10 1.16 -1.72
CA ALA A 201 41.60 0.69 -0.42
C ALA A 201 41.77 1.70 0.72
N GLN A 202 42.86 2.48 0.72
CA GLN A 202 43.07 3.52 1.75
C GLN A 202 42.07 4.68 1.62
N ILE A 203 41.66 5.01 0.39
CA ILE A 203 40.70 6.09 0.12
C ILE A 203 39.29 5.61 0.45
N LYS A 204 38.95 4.37 0.07
CA LYS A 204 37.70 3.73 0.47
C LYS A 204 37.55 3.65 2.00
N ALA A 205 38.64 3.41 2.73
CA ALA A 205 38.63 3.38 4.20
C ALA A 205 38.36 4.75 4.84
N GLY A 206 38.50 5.85 4.11
CA GLY A 206 38.15 7.20 4.56
C GLY A 206 36.68 7.57 4.35
N ALA A 207 35.90 6.75 3.65
CA ALA A 207 34.46 6.95 3.52
C ALA A 207 33.75 6.69 4.85
N LEU A 208 32.67 7.44 5.14
CA LEU A 208 31.76 7.08 6.22
C LEU A 208 31.15 5.70 5.94
N LYS A 209 30.70 5.49 4.69
CA LYS A 209 30.18 4.23 4.18
C LYS A 209 30.50 4.08 2.70
N ALA A 210 30.59 2.82 2.25
CA ALA A 210 30.73 2.45 0.86
C ALA A 210 29.70 1.39 0.48
N TYR A 211 29.04 1.59 -0.65
CA TYR A 211 27.96 0.75 -1.16
C TYR A 211 28.24 0.34 -2.59
N ARG A 212 27.77 -0.83 -3.01
CA ARG A 212 27.90 -1.29 -4.40
C ARG A 212 26.89 -0.64 -5.33
N SER A 213 25.85 -0.03 -4.78
CA SER A 213 24.78 0.61 -5.54
C SER A 213 24.00 1.60 -4.69
N MET A 214 23.27 2.51 -5.35
CA MET A 214 22.32 3.41 -4.69
C MET A 214 21.23 2.66 -3.93
N HIS A 215 20.87 1.43 -4.30
CA HIS A 215 19.87 0.64 -3.57
C HIS A 215 20.38 0.17 -2.21
N GLU A 216 21.66 -0.14 -2.09
CA GLU A 216 22.25 -0.50 -0.79
C GLU A 216 22.33 0.74 0.12
N PHE A 217 22.68 1.90 -0.43
CA PHE A 217 22.59 3.16 0.29
C PHE A 217 21.16 3.48 0.73
N LEU A 218 20.19 3.26 -0.17
CA LEU A 218 18.76 3.43 0.11
C LEU A 218 18.27 2.55 1.26
N ALA A 219 18.75 1.30 1.33
CA ALA A 219 18.38 0.37 2.40
C ALA A 219 18.85 0.90 3.76
N ASP A 220 20.11 1.33 3.88
CA ASP A 220 20.67 1.89 5.12
C ASP A 220 20.01 3.24 5.47
N LEU A 221 19.73 4.08 4.46
CA LEU A 221 19.01 5.33 4.64
C LEU A 221 17.58 5.10 5.16
N SER A 222 16.92 4.03 4.70
CA SER A 222 15.53 3.72 5.08
C SER A 222 15.38 3.38 6.57
N GLU A 223 16.44 2.94 7.23
CA GLU A 223 16.45 2.71 8.69
C GLU A 223 16.52 4.02 9.49
N CYS A 224 16.83 5.13 8.83
CA CYS A 224 17.07 6.44 9.46
C CYS A 224 16.01 7.49 9.11
N VAL A 225 15.08 7.20 8.20
CA VAL A 225 13.97 8.09 7.83
C VAL A 225 12.76 7.85 8.72
N PRO A 226 11.92 8.87 8.97
CA PRO A 226 10.77 8.72 9.86
C PRO A 226 9.71 7.78 9.29
N ASP A 227 9.07 6.99 10.16
CA ASP A 227 7.80 6.34 9.84
C ASP A 227 6.71 7.41 9.68
N LEU A 228 6.12 7.50 8.48
CA LEU A 228 5.07 8.45 8.14
C LEU A 228 3.68 8.01 8.67
N GLY A 229 3.59 6.87 9.33
CA GLY A 229 2.37 6.33 9.93
C GLY A 229 1.29 6.01 8.91
N MET A 230 0.05 5.85 9.38
CA MET A 230 -1.11 5.58 8.51
C MET A 230 -1.47 6.85 7.71
N PRO A 231 -1.71 6.77 6.38
CA PRO A 231 -2.03 7.94 5.59
C PRO A 231 -3.38 8.54 5.99
N ALA A 232 -3.47 9.86 5.99
CA ALA A 232 -4.77 10.51 6.09
C ALA A 232 -5.59 10.20 4.82
N LEU A 233 -6.92 10.16 4.94
CA LEU A 233 -7.79 9.83 3.81
C LEU A 233 -7.58 10.74 2.59
N SER A 234 -7.40 12.03 2.85
CA SER A 234 -7.16 13.07 1.84
C SER A 234 -5.69 13.20 1.43
N GLU A 235 -4.80 12.38 1.98
CA GLU A 235 -3.38 12.45 1.64
C GLU A 235 -3.17 12.00 0.18
N PRO A 236 -2.45 12.80 -0.63
CA PRO A 236 -2.16 12.40 -2.01
C PRO A 236 -1.23 11.18 -2.03
N PHE A 237 -1.34 10.36 -3.07
CA PHE A 237 -0.36 9.31 -3.30
C PHE A 237 1.03 9.90 -3.60
N PRO A 238 2.11 9.20 -3.25
CA PRO A 238 3.45 9.61 -3.62
C PRO A 238 3.58 9.80 -5.14
N ALA A 239 4.17 10.91 -5.58
CA ALA A 239 4.36 11.18 -7.00
C ALA A 239 5.48 10.32 -7.62
N SER A 240 6.49 9.98 -6.81
CA SER A 240 7.68 9.24 -7.23
C SER A 240 7.41 7.74 -7.33
N LEU A 241 7.81 7.14 -8.45
CA LEU A 241 7.70 5.70 -8.68
C LEU A 241 8.99 5.00 -8.25
N ASN A 242 8.86 3.83 -7.62
CA ASN A 242 9.96 2.92 -7.36
C ASN A 242 10.01 1.81 -8.43
N GLN A 243 11.06 1.00 -8.41
CA GLN A 243 11.30 -0.09 -9.34
C GLN A 243 10.35 -1.29 -9.21
N PHE A 244 9.53 -1.36 -8.16
CA PHE A 244 8.73 -2.55 -7.86
C PHE A 244 7.45 -2.61 -8.70
N SER A 245 7.19 -3.78 -9.26
CA SER A 245 5.85 -4.16 -9.71
C SER A 245 5.13 -4.91 -8.60
N VAL A 246 3.82 -4.74 -8.51
CA VAL A 246 2.99 -5.43 -7.51
C VAL A 246 1.78 -6.08 -8.19
N GLY A 247 1.27 -7.17 -7.61
CA GLY A 247 0.17 -7.93 -8.17
C GLY A 247 -1.09 -7.87 -7.30
N ILE A 248 -2.26 -7.91 -7.94
CA ILE A 248 -3.55 -8.15 -7.30
C ILE A 248 -4.23 -9.32 -8.02
N HIS A 249 -4.18 -10.49 -7.40
CA HIS A 249 -4.89 -11.66 -7.89
C HIS A 249 -6.31 -11.66 -7.35
N GLY A 250 -7.24 -11.09 -8.13
CA GLY A 250 -8.64 -10.91 -7.75
C GLY A 250 -9.03 -9.44 -7.56
N PHE A 251 -9.26 -8.73 -8.65
CA PHE A 251 -9.73 -7.34 -8.65
C PHE A 251 -11.26 -7.26 -8.43
N GLY A 252 -11.68 -7.71 -7.25
CA GLY A 252 -13.03 -7.54 -6.70
C GLY A 252 -13.14 -6.26 -5.86
N ALA A 253 -14.11 -6.21 -4.94
CA ALA A 253 -14.27 -5.06 -4.05
C ALA A 253 -13.03 -4.81 -3.19
N ILE A 254 -12.47 -5.84 -2.54
CA ILE A 254 -11.25 -5.69 -1.73
C ILE A 254 -10.01 -5.43 -2.59
N GLY A 255 -9.84 -6.18 -3.68
CA GLY A 255 -8.73 -5.97 -4.62
C GLY A 255 -8.67 -4.53 -5.16
N GLY A 256 -9.75 -4.06 -5.78
CA GLY A 256 -9.77 -2.75 -6.44
C GLY A 256 -10.18 -1.57 -5.55
N GLY A 257 -10.90 -1.80 -4.46
CA GLY A 257 -11.35 -0.74 -3.56
C GLY A 257 -10.53 -0.61 -2.28
N TYR A 258 -9.56 -1.50 -2.04
CA TYR A 258 -8.68 -1.44 -0.88
C TYR A 258 -7.21 -1.73 -1.20
N LEU A 259 -6.88 -2.90 -1.75
CA LEU A 259 -5.46 -3.28 -1.96
C LEU A 259 -4.72 -2.35 -2.90
N THR A 260 -5.38 -1.84 -3.94
CA THR A 260 -4.81 -0.80 -4.79
C THR A 260 -4.43 0.44 -4.03
N GLN A 261 -5.22 0.88 -3.03
CA GLN A 261 -4.85 2.03 -2.19
C GLN A 261 -3.63 1.73 -1.33
N VAL A 262 -3.58 0.55 -0.70
CA VAL A 262 -2.43 0.10 0.10
C VAL A 262 -1.16 0.17 -0.74
N PHE A 263 -1.22 -0.32 -1.98
CA PHE A 263 -0.08 -0.27 -2.89
C PHE A 263 0.18 1.12 -3.46
N SER A 264 -0.83 1.97 -3.67
CA SER A 264 -0.64 3.33 -4.14
C SER A 264 -0.03 4.25 -3.08
N HIS A 265 -0.32 4.06 -1.79
CA HIS A 265 0.36 4.77 -0.70
C HIS A 265 1.74 4.18 -0.37
N TRP A 266 1.90 2.85 -0.47
CA TRP A 266 3.16 2.14 -0.27
C TRP A 266 3.90 2.57 1.01
N ASP A 267 5.12 3.09 0.89
CA ASP A 267 5.95 3.60 1.99
C ASP A 267 5.76 5.11 2.25
N GLY A 268 4.88 5.77 1.50
CA GLY A 268 4.63 7.22 1.55
C GLY A 268 5.70 8.10 0.92
N TYR A 269 6.89 7.56 0.67
CA TYR A 269 7.93 8.24 -0.09
C TYR A 269 7.74 8.01 -1.57
N THR A 270 7.51 6.75 -1.96
CA THR A 270 7.39 6.27 -3.33
C THR A 270 6.15 5.41 -3.48
N ARG A 271 5.80 5.03 -4.71
CA ARG A 271 4.80 3.99 -5.00
C ARG A 271 5.28 3.07 -6.12
N PRO A 272 4.73 1.85 -6.26
CA PRO A 272 5.11 0.92 -7.31
C PRO A 272 5.04 1.54 -8.70
N ARG A 273 5.99 1.19 -9.59
CA ARG A 273 5.93 1.60 -11.01
C ARG A 273 4.64 1.15 -11.69
N GLU A 274 4.09 0.01 -11.26
CA GLU A 274 2.89 -0.56 -11.83
C GLU A 274 2.21 -1.51 -10.84
N ILE A 275 0.87 -1.45 -10.80
CA ILE A 275 0.00 -2.45 -10.18
C ILE A 275 -0.61 -3.32 -11.27
N ILE A 276 -0.34 -4.62 -11.25
CA ILE A 276 -0.89 -5.60 -12.21
C ILE A 276 -2.08 -6.29 -11.54
N ALA A 277 -3.29 -6.17 -12.08
CA ALA A 277 -4.50 -6.67 -11.44
C ALA A 277 -5.30 -7.63 -12.34
N ALA A 278 -5.66 -8.79 -11.81
CA ALA A 278 -6.36 -9.84 -12.55
C ALA A 278 -7.87 -9.86 -12.24
N THR A 279 -8.71 -9.90 -13.28
CA THR A 279 -10.17 -10.11 -13.15
C THR A 279 -10.80 -10.75 -14.36
N ARG A 280 -11.84 -11.56 -14.13
CA ARG A 280 -12.70 -12.10 -15.19
C ARG A 280 -13.63 -11.04 -15.80
N SER A 281 -13.87 -9.94 -15.07
CA SER A 281 -14.80 -8.91 -15.53
C SER A 281 -14.19 -8.13 -16.69
N ARG A 282 -14.52 -8.53 -17.92
CA ARG A 282 -14.10 -7.82 -19.14
C ARG A 282 -14.43 -6.32 -19.06
N MET A 283 -15.64 -5.99 -18.62
CA MET A 283 -16.05 -4.59 -18.44
C MET A 283 -15.08 -3.78 -17.57
N LEU A 284 -14.65 -4.31 -16.43
CA LEU A 284 -13.67 -3.64 -15.58
C LEU A 284 -12.29 -3.54 -16.25
N ARG A 285 -11.84 -4.60 -16.93
CA ARG A 285 -10.56 -4.60 -17.64
C ARG A 285 -10.51 -3.53 -18.72
N GLU A 286 -11.49 -3.53 -19.62
CA GLU A 286 -11.59 -2.55 -20.70
C GLU A 286 -11.71 -1.13 -20.14
N SER A 287 -12.52 -0.92 -19.10
CA SER A 287 -12.70 0.40 -18.50
C SER A 287 -11.42 0.92 -17.84
N VAL A 288 -10.75 0.13 -17.01
CA VAL A 288 -9.53 0.61 -16.33
C VAL A 288 -8.38 0.78 -17.33
N ASN A 289 -8.19 -0.15 -18.28
CA ASN A 289 -7.14 -0.03 -19.29
C ASN A 289 -7.38 1.16 -20.25
N ALA A 290 -8.63 1.45 -20.63
CA ALA A 290 -8.94 2.56 -21.52
C ALA A 290 -8.80 3.93 -20.85
N PHE A 291 -9.24 4.06 -19.60
CA PHE A 291 -9.20 5.33 -18.88
C PHE A 291 -7.88 5.55 -18.12
N GLY A 292 -7.09 4.49 -17.90
CA GLY A 292 -5.80 4.52 -17.19
C GLY A 292 -5.90 4.77 -15.68
N ARG A 293 -7.10 5.10 -15.19
CA ARG A 293 -7.40 5.47 -13.80
C ARG A 293 -8.87 5.23 -13.46
N TYR A 294 -9.16 5.13 -12.18
CA TYR A 294 -10.51 5.06 -11.63
C TYR A 294 -10.56 5.65 -10.22
N SER A 295 -11.74 5.76 -9.63
CA SER A 295 -11.91 6.35 -8.30
C SER A 295 -12.56 5.38 -7.32
N VAL A 296 -12.13 5.47 -6.06
CA VAL A 296 -12.77 4.85 -4.90
C VAL A 296 -13.46 5.95 -4.10
N ARG A 297 -14.75 5.76 -3.83
CA ARG A 297 -15.61 6.72 -3.15
C ARG A 297 -15.72 6.43 -1.66
N TYR A 298 -15.59 7.48 -0.86
CA TYR A 298 -15.79 7.50 0.57
C TYR A 298 -17.07 8.27 0.87
N GLY A 299 -18.20 7.56 0.83
CA GLY A 299 -19.52 8.20 0.92
C GLY A 299 -19.73 9.01 2.20
N ALA A 300 -19.19 8.54 3.33
CA ALA A 300 -19.32 9.21 4.62
C ALA A 300 -18.63 10.58 4.68
N THR A 301 -17.58 10.78 3.88
CA THR A 301 -16.77 12.02 3.87
C THR A 301 -16.89 12.81 2.56
N SER A 302 -17.76 12.36 1.64
CA SER A 302 -17.91 12.95 0.29
C SER A 302 -16.58 13.11 -0.47
N PHE A 303 -15.67 12.15 -0.29
CA PHE A 303 -14.34 12.18 -0.88
C PHE A 303 -14.19 11.05 -1.91
N ASP A 304 -13.59 11.35 -3.06
CA ASP A 304 -13.27 10.36 -4.09
C ASP A 304 -11.74 10.34 -4.29
N GLN A 305 -11.10 9.21 -4.04
CA GLN A 305 -9.66 9.04 -4.25
C GLN A 305 -9.41 8.41 -5.62
N THR A 306 -8.60 9.05 -6.46
CA THR A 306 -8.29 8.56 -7.81
C THR A 306 -7.04 7.67 -7.79
N ILE A 307 -7.18 6.45 -8.30
CA ILE A 307 -6.16 5.43 -8.44
C ILE A 307 -5.76 5.35 -9.92
N ASP A 308 -4.46 5.35 -10.18
CA ASP A 308 -3.82 5.26 -11.50
C ASP A 308 -2.71 4.19 -11.49
N ASN A 309 -1.99 4.05 -12.60
CA ASN A 309 -0.89 3.08 -12.77
C ASN A 309 -1.30 1.61 -12.51
N VAL A 310 -2.55 1.28 -12.89
CA VAL A 310 -3.07 -0.09 -12.80
C VAL A 310 -3.22 -0.67 -14.20
N ARG A 311 -2.54 -1.79 -14.46
CA ARG A 311 -2.74 -2.60 -15.67
C ARG A 311 -3.60 -3.81 -15.36
N MET A 312 -4.67 -3.96 -16.12
CA MET A 312 -5.59 -5.07 -15.96
C MET A 312 -5.24 -6.23 -16.89
N ILE A 313 -5.23 -7.45 -16.34
CA ILE A 313 -5.06 -8.71 -17.08
C ILE A 313 -6.28 -9.62 -16.92
N ASP A 314 -6.50 -10.52 -17.89
CA ASP A 314 -7.49 -11.58 -17.73
C ASP A 314 -7.08 -12.52 -16.61
N LEU A 315 -8.02 -12.91 -15.77
CA LEU A 315 -7.76 -13.89 -14.73
C LEU A 315 -7.76 -15.32 -15.29
N ASP A 316 -8.44 -15.54 -16.42
CA ASP A 316 -8.47 -16.84 -17.10
C ASP A 316 -7.36 -16.97 -18.16
N ASP A 317 -6.48 -15.97 -18.29
CA ASP A 317 -5.22 -16.04 -19.04
C ASP A 317 -4.09 -16.46 -18.09
N ASP A 318 -3.82 -17.76 -18.05
CA ASP A 318 -2.81 -18.37 -17.20
C ASP A 318 -1.42 -17.73 -17.39
N ASP A 319 -1.01 -17.43 -18.62
CA ASP A 319 0.32 -16.89 -18.93
C ASP A 319 0.47 -15.46 -18.40
N ALA A 320 -0.59 -14.64 -18.53
CA ALA A 320 -0.60 -13.30 -17.96
C ALA A 320 -0.52 -13.33 -16.42
N VAL A 321 -1.26 -14.23 -15.77
CA VAL A 321 -1.24 -14.38 -14.30
C VAL A 321 0.11 -14.93 -13.83
N ILE A 322 0.68 -15.94 -14.50
CA ILE A 322 2.03 -16.46 -14.23
C ILE A 322 3.08 -15.34 -14.38
N GLY A 323 2.95 -14.50 -15.41
CA GLY A 323 3.79 -13.32 -15.63
C GLY A 323 3.73 -12.33 -14.46
N MET A 324 2.55 -12.09 -13.88
CA MET A 324 2.39 -11.27 -12.68
C MET A 324 3.17 -11.84 -11.49
N TYR A 325 3.01 -13.14 -11.17
CA TYR A 325 3.74 -13.78 -10.07
C TYR A 325 5.26 -13.80 -10.29
N THR A 326 5.70 -13.90 -11.54
CA THR A 326 7.13 -13.88 -11.89
C THR A 326 7.77 -12.51 -11.66
N THR A 327 7.01 -11.42 -11.83
CA THR A 327 7.54 -10.05 -11.86
C THR A 327 7.25 -9.23 -10.61
N ALA A 328 6.14 -9.50 -9.92
CA ALA A 328 5.73 -8.74 -8.73
C ALA A 328 6.63 -9.07 -7.52
N GLU A 329 6.87 -8.09 -6.64
CA GLU A 329 7.55 -8.34 -5.34
C GLU A 329 6.55 -8.67 -4.22
N ILE A 330 5.31 -8.19 -4.38
CA ILE A 330 4.19 -8.53 -3.51
C ILE A 330 2.94 -8.78 -4.35
N VAL A 331 2.16 -9.79 -3.97
CA VAL A 331 0.87 -10.08 -4.59
C VAL A 331 -0.21 -10.14 -3.52
N GLY A 332 -1.29 -9.36 -3.69
CA GLY A 332 -2.51 -9.49 -2.91
C GLY A 332 -3.46 -10.51 -3.52
N LEU A 333 -3.69 -11.63 -2.84
CA LEU A 333 -4.64 -12.66 -3.24
C LEU A 333 -6.00 -12.39 -2.58
N SER A 334 -6.96 -11.89 -3.38
CA SER A 334 -8.31 -11.52 -2.94
C SER A 334 -9.36 -12.30 -3.74
N LEU A 335 -9.35 -13.62 -3.61
CA LEU A 335 -10.27 -14.55 -4.28
C LEU A 335 -11.07 -15.37 -3.26
N PRO A 336 -12.32 -15.78 -3.58
CA PRO A 336 -13.07 -16.72 -2.76
C PRO A 336 -12.40 -18.11 -2.78
N GLU A 337 -12.66 -18.92 -1.74
CA GLU A 337 -12.05 -20.25 -1.56
C GLU A 337 -12.13 -21.13 -2.82
N GLN A 338 -13.29 -21.17 -3.48
CA GLN A 338 -13.46 -21.97 -4.69
C GLN A 338 -12.58 -21.49 -5.85
N ALA A 339 -12.42 -20.17 -6.01
CA ALA A 339 -11.56 -19.63 -7.05
C ALA A 339 -10.08 -19.86 -6.73
N ILE A 340 -9.68 -19.81 -5.45
CA ILE A 340 -8.32 -20.17 -5.01
C ILE A 340 -8.00 -21.61 -5.39
N ARG A 341 -8.92 -22.57 -5.15
CA ARG A 341 -8.72 -23.98 -5.55
C ARG A 341 -8.46 -24.11 -7.05
N ASN A 342 -9.26 -23.41 -7.86
CA ASN A 342 -9.14 -23.46 -9.31
C ASN A 342 -7.84 -22.77 -9.81
N GLN A 343 -7.35 -21.76 -9.08
CA GLN A 343 -6.17 -20.98 -9.44
C GLN A 343 -4.86 -21.50 -8.82
N ALA A 344 -4.93 -22.48 -7.92
CA ALA A 344 -3.76 -23.02 -7.21
C ALA A 344 -2.66 -23.49 -8.18
N LYS A 345 -3.05 -24.12 -9.29
CA LYS A 345 -2.11 -24.58 -10.33
C LYS A 345 -1.36 -23.42 -11.00
N VAL A 346 -2.07 -22.35 -11.33
CA VAL A 346 -1.50 -21.15 -11.96
C VAL A 346 -0.54 -20.44 -11.01
N ILE A 347 -0.94 -20.32 -9.73
CA ILE A 347 -0.10 -19.78 -8.67
C ILE A 347 1.18 -20.62 -8.53
N ALA A 348 1.06 -21.95 -8.42
CA ALA A 348 2.19 -22.86 -8.29
C ALA A 348 3.18 -22.74 -9.47
N LYS A 349 2.68 -22.69 -10.71
CA LYS A 349 3.51 -22.44 -11.90
C LYS A 349 4.24 -21.09 -11.84
N GLY A 350 3.53 -20.03 -11.44
CA GLY A 350 4.10 -18.70 -11.29
C GLY A 350 5.23 -18.64 -10.26
N LEU A 351 5.05 -19.30 -9.11
CA LEU A 351 6.07 -19.38 -8.07
C LEU A 351 7.28 -20.21 -8.51
N LEU A 352 7.06 -21.35 -9.17
CA LEU A 352 8.14 -22.18 -9.69
C LEU A 352 8.97 -21.42 -10.74
N GLN A 353 8.31 -20.77 -11.71
CA GLN A 353 9.00 -19.97 -12.73
C GLN A 353 9.74 -18.77 -12.13
N ARG A 354 9.19 -18.14 -11.08
CA ARG A 354 9.89 -17.09 -10.34
C ARG A 354 11.18 -17.64 -9.69
N PHE A 355 11.08 -18.76 -9.00
CA PHE A 355 12.19 -19.42 -8.32
C PHE A 355 13.31 -19.75 -9.31
N GLU A 356 12.98 -20.40 -10.44
CA GLU A 356 13.94 -20.78 -11.48
C GLU A 356 14.67 -19.58 -12.11
N ARG A 357 13.97 -18.45 -12.30
CA ARG A 357 14.55 -17.28 -12.98
C ARG A 357 15.34 -16.35 -12.07
N ARG A 358 14.92 -16.20 -10.82
CA ARG A 358 15.42 -15.13 -9.94
C ARG A 358 15.85 -15.61 -8.56
N GLY A 359 15.32 -16.72 -8.05
CA GLY A 359 15.54 -17.18 -6.67
C GLY A 359 15.16 -16.16 -5.58
N ARG A 360 14.40 -15.11 -5.93
CA ARG A 360 14.02 -14.02 -5.01
C ARG A 360 12.70 -14.32 -4.30
N GLU A 361 12.62 -13.82 -3.08
CA GLU A 361 11.44 -13.99 -2.22
C GLU A 361 10.22 -13.28 -2.79
N LEU A 362 9.04 -13.83 -2.54
CA LEU A 362 7.75 -13.20 -2.85
C LEU A 362 6.94 -13.08 -1.56
N THR A 363 6.35 -11.90 -1.35
CA THR A 363 5.30 -11.75 -0.33
C THR A 363 3.93 -11.96 -0.94
N LEU A 364 3.16 -12.93 -0.45
CA LEU A 364 1.80 -13.21 -0.89
C LEU A 364 0.82 -12.87 0.23
N LEU A 365 0.17 -11.71 0.13
CA LEU A 365 -0.86 -11.24 1.07
C LEU A 365 -2.16 -12.01 0.86
N ILE A 366 -2.55 -12.82 1.83
CA ILE A 366 -3.75 -13.66 1.73
C ILE A 366 -4.95 -12.93 2.31
N VAL A 367 -5.71 -12.30 1.43
CA VAL A 367 -6.87 -11.50 1.80
C VAL A 367 -8.14 -12.31 1.64
N LEU A 368 -8.34 -13.19 2.61
CA LEU A 368 -9.48 -14.12 2.67
C LEU A 368 -10.17 -13.98 4.03
N ASN A 369 -11.50 -13.86 4.04
CA ASN A 369 -12.26 -13.80 5.28
C ASN A 369 -12.41 -15.20 5.91
N LYS A 370 -11.28 -15.80 6.29
CA LYS A 370 -11.16 -17.17 6.81
C LYS A 370 -10.00 -17.24 7.80
N VAL A 371 -10.23 -17.90 8.93
CA VAL A 371 -9.15 -18.28 9.85
C VAL A 371 -8.27 -19.33 9.17
N GLY A 372 -6.95 -19.13 9.14
CA GLY A 372 -6.02 -20.04 8.46
C GLY A 372 -6.12 -19.95 6.93
N GLY A 373 -6.42 -18.77 6.39
CA GLY A 373 -6.42 -18.50 4.96
C GLY A 373 -5.07 -18.76 4.32
N ALA A 374 -3.98 -18.35 4.97
CA ALA A 374 -2.62 -18.58 4.48
C ALA A 374 -2.28 -20.08 4.41
N ALA A 375 -2.57 -20.82 5.47
CA ALA A 375 -2.38 -22.28 5.49
C ALA A 375 -3.24 -22.99 4.43
N PHE A 376 -4.47 -22.52 4.20
CA PHE A 376 -5.34 -23.02 3.15
C PHE A 376 -4.72 -22.85 1.76
N VAL A 377 -4.26 -21.64 1.44
CA VAL A 377 -3.62 -21.34 0.14
C VAL A 377 -2.33 -22.14 -0.02
N ARG A 378 -1.46 -22.12 1.00
CA ARG A 378 -0.17 -22.85 0.99
C ARG A 378 -0.37 -24.33 0.70
N ARG A 379 -1.34 -24.99 1.34
CA ARG A 379 -1.64 -26.41 1.11
C ARG A 379 -2.08 -26.71 -0.33
N HIS A 380 -2.93 -25.86 -0.90
CA HIS A 380 -3.39 -26.04 -2.28
C HIS A 380 -2.25 -25.81 -3.29
N VAL A 381 -1.42 -24.79 -3.08
CA VAL A 381 -0.23 -24.53 -3.91
C VAL A 381 0.79 -25.66 -3.78
N GLN A 382 1.05 -26.16 -2.57
CA GLN A 382 1.95 -27.28 -2.32
C GLN A 382 1.51 -28.56 -3.05
N ALA A 383 0.21 -28.87 -3.03
CA ALA A 383 -0.35 -30.02 -3.74
C ALA A 383 -0.09 -29.93 -5.26
N GLU A 384 -0.22 -28.74 -5.83
CA GLU A 384 0.06 -28.50 -7.26
C GLU A 384 1.57 -28.53 -7.57
N LEU A 385 2.41 -27.97 -6.69
CA LEU A 385 3.87 -28.04 -6.84
C LEU A 385 4.38 -29.48 -6.85
N ALA A 386 3.80 -30.36 -6.04
CA ALA A 386 4.14 -31.79 -6.01
C ALA A 386 3.87 -32.51 -7.34
N LEU A 387 2.99 -31.96 -8.19
CA LEU A 387 2.72 -32.46 -9.54
C LEU A 387 3.63 -31.82 -10.60
N LEU A 388 4.21 -30.65 -10.30
CA LEU A 388 4.97 -29.84 -11.26
C LEU A 388 6.49 -30.02 -11.14
N CYS A 389 7.01 -30.38 -9.96
CA CYS A 389 8.44 -30.44 -9.71
C CYS A 389 8.80 -31.47 -8.61
N PRO A 390 10.08 -31.88 -8.50
CA PRO A 390 10.54 -32.75 -7.41
C PRO A 390 10.28 -32.12 -6.03
N PRO A 391 10.03 -32.93 -4.98
CA PRO A 391 9.69 -32.43 -3.64
C PRO A 391 10.66 -31.39 -3.07
N ALA A 392 11.96 -31.60 -3.25
CA ALA A 392 13.00 -30.67 -2.76
C ALA A 392 12.91 -29.29 -3.41
N ILE A 393 12.58 -29.21 -4.71
CA ILE A 393 12.39 -27.92 -5.40
C ILE A 393 11.10 -27.27 -4.92
N GLY A 394 10.01 -28.05 -4.80
CA GLY A 394 8.74 -27.55 -4.29
C GLY A 394 8.86 -26.94 -2.89
N GLU A 395 9.66 -27.54 -2.01
CA GLU A 395 9.93 -27.02 -0.66
C GLU A 395 10.70 -25.69 -0.71
N GLN A 396 11.76 -25.59 -1.52
CA GLN A 396 12.52 -24.35 -1.72
C GLN A 396 11.66 -23.21 -2.29
N VAL A 397 10.73 -23.52 -3.21
CA VAL A 397 9.76 -22.56 -3.74
C VAL A 397 8.85 -22.02 -2.62
N LEU A 398 8.37 -22.91 -1.75
CA LEU A 398 7.52 -22.53 -0.62
C LEU A 398 8.30 -21.74 0.45
N GLU A 399 9.56 -22.09 0.73
CA GLU A 399 10.44 -21.33 1.64
C GLU A 399 10.71 -19.92 1.11
N LYS A 400 10.83 -19.76 -0.21
CA LYS A 400 10.98 -18.46 -0.87
C LYS A 400 9.67 -17.70 -1.06
N THR A 401 8.54 -18.23 -0.56
CA THR A 401 7.24 -17.57 -0.66
C THR A 401 6.66 -17.33 0.73
N HIS A 402 6.58 -16.08 1.14
CA HIS A 402 5.95 -15.72 2.40
C HIS A 402 4.42 -15.63 2.21
N PHE A 403 3.68 -16.64 2.69
CA PHE A 403 2.22 -16.66 2.72
C PHE A 403 1.71 -15.89 3.94
N ALA A 404 1.49 -14.59 3.76
CA ALA A 404 1.11 -13.68 4.83
C ALA A 404 -0.38 -13.78 5.15
N GLU A 405 -0.72 -14.24 6.35
CA GLU A 405 -2.09 -14.25 6.85
C GLU A 405 -2.53 -12.83 7.20
N THR A 406 -3.79 -12.48 6.89
CA THR A 406 -4.30 -11.12 7.07
C THR A 406 -5.63 -11.06 7.79
N VAL A 407 -5.87 -9.95 8.49
CA VAL A 407 -7.21 -9.59 9.00
C VAL A 407 -7.59 -8.24 8.43
N VAL A 408 -8.55 -8.26 7.49
CA VAL A 408 -9.16 -7.06 6.94
C VAL A 408 -10.35 -6.64 7.78
N SER A 409 -10.40 -5.37 8.17
CA SER A 409 -11.51 -4.80 8.93
C SER A 409 -12.15 -3.62 8.19
N ARG A 410 -12.50 -3.81 6.91
CA ARG A 410 -13.00 -2.73 6.04
C ARG A 410 -14.16 -3.21 5.17
N ILE A 411 -15.26 -2.44 5.13
CA ILE A 411 -16.35 -2.68 4.19
C ILE A 411 -16.01 -1.97 2.88
N VAL A 412 -16.03 -2.76 1.82
CA VAL A 412 -15.81 -2.27 0.46
C VAL A 412 -16.86 -2.89 -0.43
N SER A 413 -17.49 -2.07 -1.26
CA SER A 413 -18.50 -2.51 -2.22
C SER A 413 -18.12 -2.09 -3.62
N LYS A 414 -18.39 -2.98 -4.59
CA LYS A 414 -18.27 -2.66 -6.00
C LYS A 414 -19.57 -2.00 -6.47
N LEU A 415 -19.46 -0.98 -7.32
CA LEU A 415 -20.63 -0.44 -8.02
C LEU A 415 -21.26 -1.49 -8.94
N SER A 416 -22.58 -1.43 -9.08
CA SER A 416 -23.30 -2.34 -9.98
C SER A 416 -22.90 -2.08 -11.44
N ASN A 417 -23.01 -3.12 -12.27
CA ASN A 417 -22.74 -2.98 -13.70
C ASN A 417 -23.65 -1.92 -14.33
N ASP A 418 -24.92 -1.84 -13.93
CA ASP A 418 -25.86 -0.83 -14.43
C ASP A 418 -25.43 0.59 -14.07
N ALA A 419 -24.95 0.80 -12.84
CA ALA A 419 -24.40 2.09 -12.43
C ALA A 419 -23.15 2.46 -13.22
N LEU A 420 -22.28 1.48 -13.51
CA LEU A 420 -21.09 1.70 -14.33
C LEU A 420 -21.43 1.99 -15.80
N VAL A 421 -22.38 1.26 -16.40
CA VAL A 421 -22.89 1.55 -17.77
C VAL A 421 -23.50 2.94 -17.82
N ARG A 422 -24.28 3.34 -16.80
CA ARG A 422 -24.84 4.69 -16.70
C ARG A 422 -23.74 5.76 -16.64
N GLN A 423 -22.72 5.56 -15.80
CA GLN A 423 -21.56 6.45 -15.73
C GLN A 423 -20.86 6.57 -17.09
N LEU A 424 -20.57 5.44 -17.74
CA LEU A 424 -19.93 5.41 -19.06
C LEU A 424 -20.76 6.14 -20.12
N ARG A 425 -22.08 5.96 -20.13
CA ARG A 425 -22.99 6.66 -21.05
C ARG A 425 -22.95 8.17 -20.84
N ILE A 426 -23.11 8.63 -19.59
CA ILE A 426 -23.07 10.06 -19.25
C ILE A 426 -21.73 10.67 -19.67
N LYS A 427 -20.64 9.97 -19.35
CA LYS A 427 -19.28 10.41 -19.65
C LYS A 427 -18.98 10.43 -21.15
N SER A 428 -19.44 9.42 -21.89
CA SER A 428 -19.34 9.39 -23.34
C SER A 428 -20.07 10.58 -23.97
N GLN A 429 -21.25 10.94 -23.46
CA GLN A 429 -22.01 12.08 -23.95
C GLN A 429 -21.32 13.41 -23.61
N MET A 430 -20.82 13.56 -22.38
CA MET A 430 -20.03 14.75 -21.99
C MET A 430 -18.78 14.90 -22.86
N PHE A 431 -18.08 13.79 -23.13
CA PHE A 431 -16.91 13.77 -24.01
C PHE A 431 -17.28 14.19 -25.45
N GLN A 432 -18.38 13.66 -25.99
CA GLN A 432 -18.88 14.05 -27.32
C GLN A 432 -19.21 15.54 -27.39
N ASN A 433 -19.95 16.08 -26.42
CA ASN A 433 -20.27 17.51 -26.38
C ASN A 433 -19.01 18.38 -26.30
N SER A 434 -17.99 17.97 -25.53
CA SER A 434 -16.72 18.72 -25.44
C SER A 434 -15.92 18.74 -26.74
N LEU A 435 -16.15 17.79 -27.65
CA LEU A 435 -15.55 17.78 -28.99
C LEU A 435 -16.32 18.67 -29.98
N GLU A 436 -17.60 18.92 -29.73
CA GLU A 436 -18.50 19.70 -30.61
C GLU A 436 -18.44 21.22 -30.34
N ASP A 437 -17.91 21.66 -29.19
CA ASP A 437 -17.92 23.06 -28.71
C ASP A 437 -16.78 23.97 -29.25
N GLU A 438 -16.08 23.65 -30.36
CA GLU A 438 -15.16 24.61 -31.01
C GLU A 438 -15.56 25.01 -32.45
N PRO A 439 -15.64 26.33 -32.76
CA PRO A 439 -15.65 26.83 -34.12
C PRO A 439 -14.25 26.70 -34.75
N ALA A 440 -14.20 26.20 -35.98
CA ALA A 440 -12.98 26.07 -36.76
C ALA A 440 -12.24 27.41 -36.91
N VAL A 441 -11.13 27.60 -36.20
CA VAL A 441 -10.23 28.74 -36.42
C VAL A 441 -9.46 28.51 -37.71
N ALA A 442 -9.86 29.22 -38.77
CA ALA A 442 -9.14 29.26 -40.04
C ALA A 442 -7.79 29.99 -39.87
N THR A 443 -6.68 29.26 -39.85
CA THR A 443 -5.34 29.84 -39.82
C THR A 443 -4.92 30.32 -41.22
N LYS A 444 -4.84 31.65 -41.42
CA LYS A 444 -4.05 32.25 -42.51
C LYS A 444 -2.57 32.20 -42.15
N ALA A 445 -1.74 31.70 -43.07
CA ALA A 445 -0.28 31.64 -42.93
C ALA A 445 0.38 32.95 -43.40
N SER A 446 1.44 33.42 -42.71
CA SER A 446 2.53 34.27 -43.26
C SER A 446 3.56 34.72 -42.18
N THR A 447 4.22 33.81 -41.45
CA THR A 447 5.47 34.13 -40.71
C THR A 447 6.22 32.84 -40.33
N PRO A 448 7.57 32.79 -40.34
CA PRO A 448 8.31 31.62 -39.86
C PRO A 448 8.07 31.46 -38.36
N VAL A 449 7.43 30.37 -38.00
CA VAL A 449 7.03 30.06 -36.63
C VAL A 449 8.26 29.58 -35.83
N PRO A 450 8.55 30.15 -34.63
CA PRO A 450 9.61 29.67 -33.75
C PRO A 450 9.52 28.16 -33.46
N GLU A 451 10.65 27.49 -33.20
CA GLU A 451 10.67 26.03 -32.99
C GLU A 451 9.77 25.60 -31.82
N TYR A 452 9.73 26.36 -30.72
CA TYR A 452 8.86 26.06 -29.58
C TYR A 452 7.36 26.07 -29.97
N GLU A 453 6.91 26.95 -30.87
CA GLU A 453 5.52 26.98 -31.34
C GLU A 453 5.20 25.83 -32.28
N ARG A 454 6.17 25.40 -33.11
CA ARG A 454 6.02 24.17 -33.90
C ARG A 454 5.96 22.93 -33.02
N LEU A 455 6.75 22.88 -31.95
CA LEU A 455 6.72 21.80 -30.96
C LEU A 455 5.39 21.81 -30.17
N ILE A 456 4.95 22.95 -29.65
CA ILE A 456 3.64 23.11 -28.98
C ILE A 456 2.49 22.75 -29.93
N GLY A 457 2.59 23.15 -31.21
CA GLY A 457 1.65 22.79 -32.25
C GLY A 457 1.51 21.28 -32.46
N ARG A 458 2.58 20.50 -32.24
CA ARG A 458 2.51 19.02 -32.26
C ARG A 458 1.72 18.47 -31.08
N PHE A 459 1.70 19.16 -29.93
CA PHE A 459 0.98 18.71 -28.72
C PHE A 459 -0.46 19.21 -28.64
N ARG A 460 -0.80 20.31 -29.35
CA ARG A 460 -2.14 20.93 -29.33
C ARG A 460 -3.28 19.95 -29.70
N PRO A 461 -3.14 19.04 -30.68
CA PRO A 461 -4.13 18.00 -30.97
C PRO A 461 -4.29 16.94 -29.86
N PHE A 462 -3.29 16.77 -28.99
CA PHE A 462 -3.33 15.83 -27.86
C PHE A 462 -3.81 16.48 -26.55
N ALA A 463 -3.66 17.81 -26.43
CA ALA A 463 -4.06 18.58 -25.24
C ALA A 463 -5.58 18.76 -25.10
N GLN A 464 -6.32 18.85 -26.22
CA GLN A 464 -7.78 19.00 -26.20
C GLN A 464 -8.50 17.70 -25.79
N PRO A 465 -8.15 16.52 -26.33
CA PRO A 465 -8.63 15.26 -25.79
C PRO A 465 -8.20 15.06 -24.33
N SER A 466 -7.01 15.51 -23.92
CA SER A 466 -6.55 15.31 -22.54
C SER A 466 -7.33 16.15 -21.52
N SER A 467 -7.76 17.37 -21.87
CA SER A 467 -8.64 18.19 -21.02
C SER A 467 -10.03 17.54 -20.86
N ALA A 468 -10.61 17.01 -21.94
CA ALA A 468 -11.85 16.25 -21.89
C ALA A 468 -11.68 14.93 -21.12
N MET A 469 -10.58 14.20 -21.33
CA MET A 469 -10.25 12.98 -20.57
C MET A 469 -9.95 13.25 -19.09
N SER A 470 -9.49 14.45 -18.74
CA SER A 470 -9.29 14.86 -17.35
C SER A 470 -10.60 14.86 -16.56
N GLN A 471 -11.75 15.07 -17.22
CA GLN A 471 -13.09 15.07 -16.62
C GLN A 471 -13.71 13.66 -16.53
N LEU A 472 -13.08 12.65 -17.15
CA LEU A 472 -13.57 11.28 -17.21
C LEU A 472 -13.13 10.43 -16.01
N HIS A 473 -13.63 10.76 -14.80
CA HIS A 473 -13.38 9.96 -13.58
C HIS A 473 -14.42 8.85 -13.37
N LEU A 474 -14.07 7.58 -13.57
CA LEU A 474 -14.96 6.45 -13.30
C LEU A 474 -14.88 6.01 -11.84
N ILE A 475 -15.98 6.09 -11.10
CA ILE A 475 -16.04 5.52 -9.76
C ILE A 475 -16.40 4.05 -9.90
N LEU A 476 -15.59 3.16 -9.30
CA LEU A 476 -15.78 1.71 -9.37
C LEU A 476 -16.15 1.08 -8.03
N PHE A 477 -15.74 1.70 -6.92
CA PHE A 477 -15.90 1.14 -5.57
C PHE A 477 -16.34 2.20 -4.58
N ASN A 478 -17.10 1.78 -3.55
CA ASN A 478 -17.28 2.55 -2.32
C ASN A 478 -16.52 1.87 -1.19
N SER A 479 -15.87 2.65 -0.34
CA SER A 479 -15.00 2.18 0.73
C SER A 479 -15.19 3.00 2.01
N GLU A 480 -14.99 2.37 3.17
CA GLU A 480 -14.95 3.05 4.47
C GLU A 480 -13.60 3.75 4.71
N PRO A 481 -13.54 4.79 5.55
CA PRO A 481 -12.32 5.56 5.81
C PRO A 481 -11.28 4.84 6.67
N ASP A 482 -11.68 3.92 7.56
CA ASP A 482 -10.74 3.17 8.40
C ASP A 482 -9.87 2.21 7.55
N MET A 483 -8.55 2.31 7.67
CA MET A 483 -7.58 1.81 6.68
C MET A 483 -6.49 0.81 7.13
N PRO A 484 -6.43 0.25 8.36
CA PRO A 484 -5.38 -0.71 8.72
C PRO A 484 -5.63 -2.11 8.16
N LEU A 485 -4.62 -2.66 7.48
CA LEU A 485 -4.53 -4.07 7.08
C LEU A 485 -3.63 -4.77 8.09
N TYR A 486 -4.20 -5.61 8.95
CA TYR A 486 -3.38 -6.36 9.90
C TYR A 486 -2.79 -7.59 9.20
N VAL A 487 -1.50 -7.83 9.42
CA VAL A 487 -0.76 -8.92 8.79
C VAL A 487 0.16 -9.56 9.82
N GLU A 488 0.36 -10.87 9.77
CA GLU A 488 1.37 -11.51 10.62
C GLU A 488 2.79 -11.07 10.21
N HIS A 489 3.70 -10.88 11.17
CA HIS A 489 5.10 -10.56 10.87
C HIS A 489 5.73 -11.64 9.98
N GLY A 490 6.66 -11.23 9.09
CA GLY A 490 7.47 -12.18 8.33
C GLY A 490 8.03 -11.71 6.99
N SER A 491 7.85 -10.44 6.62
CA SER A 491 8.50 -9.86 5.45
C SER A 491 8.86 -8.39 5.70
N GLU A 492 10.12 -8.01 5.44
CA GLU A 492 10.61 -6.63 5.58
C GLU A 492 9.79 -5.64 4.74
N LEU A 493 9.24 -6.11 3.62
CA LEU A 493 8.41 -5.28 2.75
C LEU A 493 7.11 -4.86 3.44
N LEU A 494 6.54 -5.74 4.26
CA LEU A 494 5.28 -5.47 4.98
C LEU A 494 5.44 -4.38 6.02
N GLU A 495 6.59 -4.36 6.71
CA GLU A 495 6.91 -3.36 7.73
C GLU A 495 6.98 -1.94 7.15
N ARG A 496 7.20 -1.82 5.84
CA ARG A 496 7.31 -0.52 5.15
C ARG A 496 6.00 -0.01 4.59
N LEU A 497 4.95 -0.83 4.51
CA LEU A 497 3.67 -0.41 3.95
C LEU A 497 2.86 0.37 4.99
N ARG A 498 2.60 1.65 4.73
CA ARG A 498 1.98 2.58 5.69
C ARG A 498 0.63 2.14 6.25
N GLN A 499 -0.14 1.42 5.43
CA GLN A 499 -1.45 0.91 5.81
C GLN A 499 -1.41 -0.50 6.40
N VAL A 500 -0.27 -1.18 6.37
CA VAL A 500 -0.10 -2.50 6.96
C VAL A 500 0.34 -2.35 8.41
N LYS A 501 -0.32 -3.09 9.31
CA LYS A 501 0.05 -3.20 10.71
C LYS A 501 0.43 -4.64 10.99
N THR A 502 1.72 -4.87 11.10
CA THR A 502 2.28 -6.18 11.37
C THR A 502 2.11 -6.53 12.85
N VAL A 503 1.81 -7.81 13.12
CA VAL A 503 1.59 -8.32 14.47
C VAL A 503 2.24 -9.71 14.64
N PRO A 504 2.67 -10.08 15.85
CA PRO A 504 3.33 -11.36 16.09
C PRO A 504 2.40 -12.56 16.00
N ASP A 505 1.13 -12.36 16.32
CA ASP A 505 0.10 -13.39 16.25
C ASP A 505 -1.18 -12.77 15.72
N ILE A 506 -1.45 -13.01 14.45
CA ILE A 506 -2.63 -12.47 13.75
C ILE A 506 -3.94 -13.06 14.27
N THR A 507 -3.89 -14.22 14.93
CA THR A 507 -5.09 -14.88 15.48
C THR A 507 -5.71 -14.04 16.59
N GLN A 508 -4.90 -13.30 17.36
CA GLN A 508 -5.37 -12.37 18.40
C GLN A 508 -6.21 -11.24 17.80
N ILE A 509 -5.76 -10.65 16.69
CA ILE A 509 -6.52 -9.61 15.98
C ILE A 509 -7.86 -10.16 15.49
N GLN A 510 -7.86 -11.39 14.96
CA GLN A 510 -9.07 -12.04 14.50
C GLN A 510 -10.06 -12.32 15.64
N VAL A 511 -9.58 -12.69 16.83
CA VAL A 511 -10.38 -12.86 18.04
C VAL A 511 -10.96 -11.51 18.51
N ILE A 512 -10.13 -10.47 18.62
CA ILE A 512 -10.53 -9.12 19.02
C ILE A 512 -11.63 -8.60 18.10
N LYS A 513 -11.40 -8.61 16.78
CA LYS A 513 -12.40 -8.21 15.77
C LYS A 513 -13.71 -8.97 15.93
N ASN A 514 -13.64 -10.29 16.04
CA ASN A 514 -14.83 -11.14 16.11
C ASN A 514 -15.67 -10.88 17.37
N ARG A 515 -15.03 -10.61 18.51
CA ARG A 515 -15.70 -10.38 19.80
C ARG A 515 -16.27 -8.97 19.92
N LEU A 516 -15.54 -7.95 19.46
CA LEU A 516 -16.03 -6.57 19.51
C LEU A 516 -17.18 -6.31 18.55
N TRP A 517 -17.20 -6.97 17.37
CA TRP A 517 -18.18 -6.61 16.35
C TRP A 517 -19.42 -7.51 16.39
N ASN A 518 -19.26 -8.81 16.15
CA ASN A 518 -20.39 -9.66 15.80
C ASN A 518 -21.37 -9.90 16.97
N GLY A 519 -20.88 -9.99 18.21
CA GLY A 519 -21.72 -10.16 19.41
C GLY A 519 -22.47 -8.87 19.75
N PRO A 520 -21.76 -7.77 20.05
CA PRO A 520 -22.36 -6.48 20.35
C PRO A 520 -23.29 -5.96 19.25
N HIS A 521 -22.97 -6.16 17.96
CA HIS A 521 -23.84 -5.73 16.85
C HIS A 521 -25.23 -6.38 16.91
N ALA A 522 -25.29 -7.67 17.27
CA ALA A 522 -26.56 -8.37 17.44
C ALA A 522 -27.36 -7.81 18.62
N VAL A 523 -26.69 -7.50 19.73
CA VAL A 523 -27.33 -6.89 20.92
C VAL A 523 -27.92 -5.52 20.59
N VAL A 524 -27.16 -4.67 19.91
CA VAL A 524 -27.61 -3.36 19.44
C VAL A 524 -28.82 -3.50 18.51
N ALA A 525 -28.77 -4.43 17.55
CA ALA A 525 -29.87 -4.67 16.61
C ALA A 525 -31.14 -5.20 17.30
N TRP A 526 -31.01 -6.10 18.28
CA TRP A 526 -32.16 -6.59 19.04
C TRP A 526 -32.80 -5.47 19.85
N TYR A 527 -32.00 -4.64 20.52
CA TYR A 527 -32.56 -3.54 21.31
C TYR A 527 -33.25 -2.50 20.43
N ALA A 528 -32.58 -2.07 19.35
CA ALA A 528 -33.14 -1.15 18.37
C ALA A 528 -34.47 -1.67 17.80
N SER A 529 -34.52 -2.94 17.39
CA SER A 529 -35.75 -3.58 16.88
C SER A 529 -36.86 -3.60 17.92
N LEU A 530 -36.55 -3.91 19.18
CA LEU A 530 -37.54 -3.99 20.25
C LEU A 530 -38.12 -2.62 20.63
N LEU A 531 -37.38 -1.55 20.37
CA LEU A 531 -37.81 -0.14 20.50
C LEU A 531 -38.53 0.39 19.26
N GLY A 532 -38.67 -0.41 18.20
CA GLY A 532 -39.41 -0.05 16.98
C GLY A 532 -38.57 0.57 15.86
N HIS A 533 -37.24 0.47 15.92
CA HIS A 533 -36.35 0.98 14.87
C HIS A 533 -36.05 -0.09 13.81
N ASP A 534 -36.17 0.27 12.53
CA ASP A 534 -36.01 -0.67 11.40
C ASP A 534 -34.54 -1.02 11.12
N SER A 535 -33.63 -0.09 11.35
CA SER A 535 -32.19 -0.22 11.07
C SER A 535 -31.32 0.09 12.29
N VAL A 536 -30.11 -0.48 12.29
CA VAL A 536 -29.13 -0.26 13.37
C VAL A 536 -28.77 1.22 13.50
N GLY A 537 -28.58 1.91 12.38
CA GLY A 537 -28.28 3.35 12.37
C GLY A 537 -29.39 4.21 12.97
N GLN A 538 -30.67 3.91 12.67
CA GLN A 538 -31.80 4.57 13.34
C GLN A 538 -31.80 4.29 14.85
N GLY A 539 -31.58 3.02 15.22
CA GLY A 539 -31.50 2.61 16.62
C GLY A 539 -30.42 3.37 17.38
N MET A 540 -29.23 3.54 16.80
CA MET A 540 -28.13 4.28 17.42
C MET A 540 -28.41 5.79 17.62
N GLY A 541 -29.46 6.33 16.99
CA GLY A 541 -29.96 7.68 17.30
C GLY A 541 -30.77 7.76 18.60
N ASP A 542 -31.22 6.62 19.13
CA ASP A 542 -31.89 6.51 20.43
C ASP A 542 -30.84 6.41 21.55
N ALA A 543 -30.88 7.35 22.51
CA ALA A 543 -29.92 7.45 23.61
C ALA A 543 -29.77 6.13 24.39
N ARG A 544 -30.87 5.35 24.50
CA ARG A 544 -30.85 4.07 25.22
C ARG A 544 -30.00 3.02 24.49
N VAL A 545 -30.07 3.00 23.17
CA VAL A 545 -29.33 2.04 22.34
C VAL A 545 -27.86 2.43 22.24
N SER A 546 -27.56 3.72 22.05
CA SER A 546 -26.18 4.21 21.99
C SER A 546 -25.46 4.05 23.34
N GLU A 547 -26.12 4.34 24.47
CA GLU A 547 -25.55 4.11 25.80
C GLU A 547 -25.30 2.60 26.05
N LEU A 548 -26.22 1.72 25.62
CA LEU A 548 -26.00 0.27 25.71
C LEU A 548 -24.79 -0.15 24.85
N ALA A 549 -24.68 0.34 23.63
CA ALA A 549 -23.57 0.04 22.73
C ALA A 549 -22.23 0.50 23.32
N GLU A 550 -22.18 1.71 23.86
CA GLU A 550 -21.00 2.27 24.51
C GLU A 550 -20.60 1.46 25.74
N ARG A 551 -21.57 1.10 26.60
CA ARG A 551 -21.33 0.25 27.76
C ARG A 551 -20.78 -1.13 27.39
N LEU A 552 -21.41 -1.80 26.42
CA LEU A 552 -20.96 -3.10 25.93
C LEU A 552 -19.49 -3.07 25.48
N ILE A 553 -19.10 -2.02 24.76
CA ILE A 553 -17.80 -1.95 24.11
C ILE A 553 -16.73 -1.40 25.05
N ARG A 554 -16.98 -0.26 25.71
CA ARG A 554 -15.97 0.45 26.50
C ARG A 554 -15.86 -0.02 27.94
N HIS A 555 -16.89 -0.68 28.48
CA HIS A 555 -16.92 -1.08 29.90
C HIS A 555 -16.90 -2.60 30.11
N GLU A 556 -17.28 -3.41 29.11
CA GLU A 556 -17.36 -4.86 29.26
C GLU A 556 -16.41 -5.60 28.31
N VAL A 557 -16.70 -5.62 27.01
CA VAL A 557 -15.95 -6.43 26.03
C VAL A 557 -14.54 -5.89 25.81
N GLY A 558 -14.38 -4.58 25.64
CA GLY A 558 -13.08 -3.92 25.44
C GLY A 558 -12.13 -4.18 26.62
N PRO A 559 -12.49 -3.80 27.86
CA PRO A 559 -11.66 -4.05 29.04
C PRO A 559 -11.32 -5.53 29.24
N ALA A 560 -12.25 -6.46 28.96
CA ALA A 560 -11.98 -7.89 29.05
C ALA A 560 -10.94 -8.36 28.03
N LEU A 561 -10.97 -7.82 26.81
CA LEU A 561 -9.96 -8.09 25.78
C LEU A 561 -8.60 -7.46 26.12
N VAL A 562 -8.58 -6.27 26.70
CA VAL A 562 -7.33 -5.63 27.18
C VAL A 562 -6.72 -6.42 28.33
N ALA A 563 -7.53 -6.93 29.25
CA ALA A 563 -7.05 -7.77 30.34
C ALA A 563 -6.47 -9.11 29.84
N GLU A 564 -7.04 -9.69 28.78
CA GLU A 564 -6.51 -10.91 28.14
C GLU A 564 -5.25 -10.63 27.30
N TYR A 565 -5.21 -9.48 26.61
CA TYR A 565 -4.14 -9.10 25.69
C TYR A 565 -3.67 -7.65 25.95
N PRO A 566 -2.89 -7.39 27.02
CA PRO A 566 -2.51 -6.03 27.40
C PRO A 566 -1.73 -5.28 26.31
N HIS A 567 -0.89 -5.97 25.55
CA HIS A 567 -0.13 -5.40 24.44
C HIS A 567 -0.99 -4.98 23.24
N MET A 568 -2.27 -5.38 23.20
CA MET A 568 -3.22 -5.03 22.13
C MET A 568 -4.17 -3.90 22.53
N ALA A 569 -3.92 -3.17 23.62
CA ALA A 569 -4.83 -2.13 24.13
C ALA A 569 -5.20 -1.07 23.08
N GLU A 570 -4.21 -0.58 22.31
CA GLU A 570 -4.46 0.41 21.26
C GLU A 570 -5.32 -0.16 20.12
N VAL A 571 -5.07 -1.42 19.74
CA VAL A 571 -5.86 -2.12 18.73
C VAL A 571 -7.31 -2.26 19.21
N VAL A 572 -7.52 -2.72 20.44
CA VAL A 572 -8.86 -2.86 21.03
C VAL A 572 -9.59 -1.51 21.04
N SER A 573 -8.92 -0.43 21.44
CA SER A 573 -9.51 0.92 21.41
C SER A 573 -9.93 1.34 20.01
N ARG A 574 -9.06 1.15 19.01
CA ARG A 574 -9.37 1.49 17.61
C ARG A 574 -10.57 0.69 17.08
N PHE A 575 -10.59 -0.62 17.33
CA PHE A 575 -11.71 -1.48 16.91
C PHE A 575 -13.03 -1.10 17.60
N ALA A 576 -12.97 -0.66 18.87
CA ALA A 576 -14.11 -0.15 19.61
C ALA A 576 -14.67 1.15 19.00
N ASP A 577 -13.80 2.12 18.71
CA ASP A 577 -14.19 3.39 18.08
C ASP A 577 -14.81 3.14 16.70
N THR A 578 -14.13 2.37 15.85
CA THR A 578 -14.62 1.99 14.52
C THR A 578 -15.97 1.26 14.58
N PHE A 579 -16.17 0.40 15.58
CA PHE A 579 -17.44 -0.32 15.75
C PHE A 579 -18.60 0.64 16.04
N LEU A 580 -18.43 1.54 17.00
CA LEU A 580 -19.48 2.47 17.42
C LEU A 580 -19.87 3.42 16.28
N GLU A 581 -18.88 3.95 15.56
CA GLU A 581 -19.09 4.81 14.38
C GLU A 581 -19.86 4.07 13.27
N ARG A 582 -19.52 2.80 13.01
CA ARG A 582 -20.24 1.98 12.03
C ARG A 582 -21.67 1.73 12.43
N CYS A 583 -21.93 1.37 13.69
CA CYS A 583 -23.30 1.20 14.15
C CYS A 583 -24.09 2.49 13.96
N ALA A 584 -23.53 3.65 14.32
CA ALA A 584 -24.19 4.95 14.19
C ALA A 584 -24.53 5.33 12.73
N THR A 585 -23.74 4.87 11.76
CA THR A 585 -23.92 5.18 10.33
C THR A 585 -24.64 4.09 9.54
N SER A 586 -25.06 2.99 10.19
CA SER A 586 -25.66 1.80 9.55
C SER A 586 -27.16 1.94 9.22
N PHE A 587 -27.55 3.00 8.52
CA PHE A 587 -28.95 3.24 8.10
C PHE A 587 -29.48 2.24 7.07
N LYS A 588 -28.58 1.53 6.38
CA LYS A 588 -28.91 0.50 5.39
C LYS A 588 -28.84 -0.91 5.94
N ASP A 589 -28.60 -1.07 7.25
CA ASP A 589 -28.52 -2.37 7.88
C ASP A 589 -29.78 -2.69 8.71
N PRO A 590 -30.73 -3.50 8.20
CA PRO A 590 -31.96 -3.78 8.91
C PRO A 590 -31.72 -4.59 10.19
N CYS A 591 -32.35 -4.17 11.29
CA CYS A 591 -32.25 -4.86 12.57
C CYS A 591 -32.66 -6.33 12.47
N ALA A 592 -33.70 -6.65 11.69
CA ALA A 592 -34.15 -8.03 11.46
C ALA A 592 -33.06 -8.90 10.80
N ARG A 593 -32.30 -8.35 9.85
CA ARG A 593 -31.20 -9.07 9.19
C ARG A 593 -30.03 -9.30 10.13
N VAL A 594 -29.67 -8.29 10.93
CA VAL A 594 -28.57 -8.40 11.89
C VAL A 594 -28.95 -9.31 13.05
N GLY A 595 -30.21 -9.26 13.49
CA GLY A 595 -30.75 -9.95 14.66
C GLY A 595 -31.10 -11.43 14.45
N ARG A 596 -31.32 -11.89 13.21
CA ARG A 596 -31.71 -13.28 12.87
C ARG A 596 -30.84 -14.38 13.49
N ASP A 597 -31.33 -15.61 13.59
CA ASP A 597 -30.60 -16.75 14.17
C ASP A 597 -30.15 -16.48 15.64
N PRO A 598 -31.08 -16.09 16.55
CA PRO A 598 -30.74 -15.73 17.92
C PRO A 598 -30.19 -16.90 18.75
N LEU A 599 -30.68 -18.13 18.54
CA LEU A 599 -30.27 -19.29 19.33
C LEU A 599 -28.79 -19.63 19.11
N ARG A 600 -28.33 -19.56 17.86
CA ARG A 600 -26.93 -19.74 17.48
C ARG A 600 -26.05 -18.69 18.13
N LYS A 601 -26.48 -17.43 18.17
CA LYS A 601 -25.70 -16.33 18.77
C LYS A 601 -25.60 -16.42 20.29
N LEU A 602 -26.52 -17.13 20.94
CA LEU A 602 -26.53 -17.40 22.37
C LEU A 602 -25.80 -18.69 22.77
N GLN A 603 -25.08 -19.35 21.85
CA GLN A 603 -24.29 -20.51 22.23
C GLN A 603 -23.09 -20.13 23.10
N ARG A 604 -22.66 -21.01 24.01
CA ARG A 604 -21.53 -20.71 24.92
C ARG A 604 -20.24 -20.36 24.21
N ASN A 605 -19.95 -21.05 23.11
CA ASN A 605 -18.76 -20.82 22.27
C ASN A 605 -18.94 -19.65 21.29
N GLU A 606 -20.07 -18.95 21.34
CA GLU A 606 -20.39 -17.79 20.51
C GLU A 606 -20.18 -16.47 21.26
N ARG A 607 -20.15 -15.37 20.51
CA ARG A 607 -19.47 -14.13 20.93
C ARG A 607 -20.10 -13.40 22.12
N ILE A 608 -21.36 -13.68 22.48
CA ILE A 608 -22.01 -13.05 23.64
C ILE A 608 -21.59 -13.77 24.91
N LEU A 609 -21.95 -15.06 25.05
CA LEU A 609 -21.67 -15.83 26.27
C LEU A 609 -20.17 -16.07 26.49
N SER A 610 -19.39 -16.28 25.42
CA SER A 610 -17.93 -16.38 25.56
C SER A 610 -17.27 -15.08 26.01
N SER A 611 -17.87 -13.91 25.72
CA SER A 611 -17.38 -12.62 26.24
C SER A 611 -17.74 -12.43 27.71
N ILE A 612 -18.88 -12.96 28.16
CA ILE A 612 -19.23 -13.03 29.59
C ILE A 612 -18.23 -13.92 30.34
N ASP A 613 -17.93 -15.11 29.81
CA ASP A 613 -16.95 -16.01 30.40
C ASP A 613 -15.55 -15.36 30.45
N LEU A 614 -15.15 -14.61 29.40
CA LEU A 614 -13.88 -13.87 29.40
C LEU A 614 -13.85 -12.74 30.44
N ALA A 615 -14.90 -11.91 30.49
CA ALA A 615 -14.97 -10.83 31.47
C ALA A 615 -14.96 -11.38 32.90
N ARG A 616 -15.69 -12.47 33.17
CA ARG A 616 -15.67 -13.17 34.46
C ARG A 616 -14.28 -13.68 34.83
N LYS A 617 -13.53 -14.24 33.87
CA LYS A 617 -12.12 -14.67 34.09
C LYS A 617 -11.25 -13.53 34.64
N HIS A 618 -11.55 -12.30 34.26
CA HIS A 618 -10.80 -11.09 34.65
C HIS A 618 -11.51 -10.23 35.71
N GLY A 619 -12.59 -10.74 36.33
CA GLY A 619 -13.31 -10.01 37.39
C GLY A 619 -14.08 -8.77 36.91
N ILE A 620 -14.44 -8.72 35.62
CA ILE A 620 -15.20 -7.62 35.02
C ILE A 620 -16.69 -7.97 35.05
N GLU A 621 -17.52 -7.07 35.59
CA GLU A 621 -18.96 -7.23 35.60
C GLU A 621 -19.57 -7.08 34.20
N THR A 622 -20.60 -7.87 33.88
CA THR A 622 -21.21 -7.89 32.54
C THR A 622 -22.72 -7.68 32.49
N PRO A 623 -23.28 -6.63 33.12
CA PRO A 623 -24.72 -6.38 33.12
C PRO A 623 -25.28 -6.10 31.71
N ALA A 624 -24.53 -5.44 30.81
CA ALA A 624 -24.98 -5.13 29.46
C ALA A 624 -24.97 -6.36 28.55
N LEU A 625 -23.94 -7.22 28.61
CA LEU A 625 -23.94 -8.50 27.88
C LEU A 625 -25.05 -9.44 28.34
N THR A 626 -25.29 -9.49 29.67
CA THR A 626 -26.40 -10.26 30.26
C THR A 626 -27.74 -9.73 29.78
N PHE A 627 -27.92 -8.41 29.77
CA PHE A 627 -29.10 -7.77 29.19
C PHE A 627 -29.23 -8.07 27.70
N GLY A 628 -28.12 -8.08 26.95
CA GLY A 628 -28.09 -8.46 25.54
C GLY A 628 -28.57 -9.89 25.28
N ALA A 629 -28.20 -10.84 26.13
CA ALA A 629 -28.72 -12.20 26.06
C ALA A 629 -30.24 -12.26 26.32
N ALA A 630 -30.74 -11.46 27.26
CA ALA A 630 -32.17 -11.33 27.50
C ALA A 630 -32.93 -10.67 26.32
N LEU A 631 -32.34 -9.63 25.71
CA LEU A 631 -32.88 -8.96 24.52
C LEU A 631 -33.03 -9.92 23.34
N ALA A 632 -32.09 -10.86 23.17
CA ALA A 632 -32.19 -11.90 22.14
C ALA A 632 -33.47 -12.74 22.28
N ILE A 633 -33.82 -13.11 23.52
CA ILE A 633 -35.03 -13.88 23.82
C ILE A 633 -36.27 -13.01 23.57
N HIS A 634 -36.30 -11.77 24.07
CA HIS A 634 -37.40 -10.83 23.78
C HIS A 634 -37.61 -10.63 22.27
N HIS A 635 -36.53 -10.44 21.53
CA HIS A 635 -36.57 -10.29 20.08
C HIS A 635 -37.13 -11.55 19.41
N ALA A 636 -36.66 -12.74 19.80
CA ALA A 636 -37.19 -14.00 19.29
C ALA A 636 -38.69 -14.18 19.57
N LEU A 637 -39.17 -13.74 20.75
CA LEU A 637 -40.58 -13.79 21.11
C LEU A 637 -41.46 -12.85 20.28
N ARG A 638 -40.92 -11.70 19.84
CA ARG A 638 -41.63 -10.71 18.99
C ARG A 638 -41.37 -10.86 17.49
N CYS A 639 -40.39 -11.67 17.09
CA CYS A 639 -40.03 -11.84 15.69
C CYS A 639 -41.14 -12.56 14.89
N GLU A 640 -41.76 -11.86 13.94
CA GLU A 640 -42.82 -12.39 13.09
C GLU A 640 -42.30 -13.08 11.82
N ASP A 641 -40.98 -13.06 11.57
CA ASP A 641 -40.40 -13.71 10.40
C ASP A 641 -40.56 -15.24 10.48
N SER A 642 -41.42 -15.77 9.62
CA SER A 642 -41.70 -17.20 9.51
C SER A 642 -40.52 -18.00 8.96
N LYS A 643 -39.47 -17.33 8.46
CA LYS A 643 -38.24 -17.98 7.97
C LYS A 643 -37.18 -18.14 9.06
N ASP A 644 -37.27 -17.43 10.18
CA ASP A 644 -36.34 -17.58 11.31
C ASP A 644 -36.78 -18.75 12.21
N GLN A 645 -36.29 -19.95 11.89
CA GLN A 645 -36.61 -21.18 12.63
C GLN A 645 -36.01 -21.20 14.05
N GLU A 646 -34.92 -20.47 14.29
CA GLU A 646 -34.32 -20.39 15.63
C GLU A 646 -35.19 -19.54 16.56
N ALA A 647 -35.74 -18.43 16.07
CA ALA A 647 -36.72 -17.64 16.81
C ALA A 647 -38.01 -18.44 17.09
N GLN A 648 -38.47 -19.26 16.13
CA GLN A 648 -39.59 -20.18 16.34
C GLN A 648 -39.31 -21.20 17.44
N ALA A 649 -38.12 -21.81 17.43
CA ALA A 649 -37.73 -22.77 18.45
C ALA A 649 -37.68 -22.15 19.85
N ILE A 650 -37.17 -20.92 19.98
CA ILE A 650 -37.20 -20.17 21.25
C ILE A 650 -38.66 -19.94 21.70
N ARG A 651 -39.55 -19.49 20.81
CA ARG A 651 -40.98 -19.29 21.13
C ARG A 651 -41.67 -20.56 21.58
N GLN A 652 -41.39 -21.67 20.92
CA GLN A 652 -41.98 -22.96 21.24
C GLN A 652 -41.56 -23.40 22.65
N VAL A 653 -40.26 -23.44 22.92
CA VAL A 653 -39.73 -23.86 24.24
C VAL A 653 -40.22 -22.94 25.35
N TYR A 654 -40.23 -21.63 25.13
CA TYR A 654 -40.74 -20.67 26.09
C TYR A 654 -42.23 -20.90 26.43
N ARG A 655 -43.07 -21.18 25.42
CA ARG A 655 -44.51 -21.43 25.63
C ARG A 655 -44.80 -22.79 26.26
N GLU A 656 -44.08 -23.83 25.88
CA GLU A 656 -44.27 -25.19 26.38
C GLU A 656 -43.79 -25.36 27.83
N ASN A 657 -42.93 -24.47 28.31
CA ASN A 657 -42.35 -24.52 29.65
C ASN A 657 -42.78 -23.32 30.52
N ASP A 658 -44.06 -22.97 30.47
CA ASP A 658 -44.69 -21.94 31.34
C ASP A 658 -43.94 -20.60 31.37
N ALA A 659 -43.58 -20.08 30.18
CA ALA A 659 -42.84 -18.83 30.02
C ALA A 659 -41.46 -18.82 30.71
N SER A 660 -40.79 -19.98 30.81
CA SER A 660 -39.47 -20.12 31.42
C SER A 660 -38.33 -19.69 30.50
N VAL A 661 -37.59 -18.66 30.91
CA VAL A 661 -36.31 -18.25 30.30
C VAL A 661 -35.23 -19.29 30.54
N GLU A 662 -35.19 -19.89 31.73
CA GLU A 662 -34.26 -20.97 32.07
C GLU A 662 -34.40 -22.13 31.08
N ALA A 663 -35.64 -22.58 30.79
CA ALA A 663 -35.88 -23.66 29.85
C ALA A 663 -35.35 -23.35 28.43
N VAL A 664 -35.40 -22.08 28.00
CA VAL A 664 -34.81 -21.65 26.72
C VAL A 664 -33.29 -21.73 26.77
N LEU A 665 -32.66 -21.27 27.86
CA LEU A 665 -31.21 -21.24 28.02
C LEU A 665 -30.59 -22.63 28.23
N THR A 666 -31.30 -23.54 28.89
CA THR A 666 -30.84 -24.91 29.18
C THR A 666 -31.26 -25.93 28.12
N ARG A 667 -31.98 -25.51 27.08
CA ARG A 667 -32.40 -26.38 25.98
C ARG A 667 -31.17 -26.98 25.27
N ASP A 668 -30.99 -28.29 25.39
CA ASP A 668 -30.11 -29.07 24.50
C ASP A 668 -30.96 -29.70 23.39
N GLY A 669 -30.61 -29.44 22.15
CA GLY A 669 -31.34 -30.03 21.02
C GLY A 669 -30.91 -29.49 19.66
N ASP A 670 -31.54 -30.03 18.62
CA ASP A 670 -31.26 -29.66 17.24
C ASP A 670 -32.15 -28.51 16.76
N CYS A 671 -31.59 -27.65 15.91
CA CYS A 671 -32.32 -26.70 15.09
C CYS A 671 -31.65 -26.65 13.71
N ASN A 672 -32.42 -26.77 12.62
CA ASN A 672 -31.87 -26.80 11.26
C ASN A 672 -30.77 -27.84 11.01
N GLY A 673 -30.87 -29.02 11.63
CA GLY A 673 -29.87 -30.09 11.48
C GLY A 673 -28.51 -29.78 12.14
N LYS A 674 -28.46 -28.79 13.03
CA LYS A 674 -27.29 -28.46 13.86
C LYS A 674 -27.65 -28.60 15.33
N ARG A 675 -26.74 -29.19 16.10
CA ARG A 675 -26.88 -29.33 17.54
C ARG A 675 -26.51 -28.04 18.26
N PHE A 676 -27.38 -27.61 19.16
CA PHE A 676 -27.23 -26.43 20.01
C PHE A 676 -27.25 -26.85 21.48
N PRO A 677 -26.08 -27.06 22.11
CA PRO A 677 -26.01 -27.41 23.52
C PRO A 677 -26.44 -26.24 24.41
N GLY A 678 -27.41 -26.49 25.29
CA GLY A 678 -27.85 -25.54 26.31
C GLY A 678 -26.81 -25.30 27.40
N LEU A 679 -27.01 -24.24 28.19
CA LEU A 679 -26.28 -24.02 29.42
C LEU A 679 -26.59 -25.12 30.44
N HIS A 680 -25.61 -25.45 31.28
CA HIS A 680 -25.78 -26.49 32.29
C HIS A 680 -26.51 -25.88 33.51
N PRO A 681 -27.69 -26.40 33.91
CA PRO A 681 -28.51 -25.76 34.95
C PRO A 681 -27.77 -25.45 36.26
N ILE A 682 -26.97 -26.41 36.75
CA ILE A 682 -26.21 -26.26 38.00
C ILE A 682 -24.95 -25.40 37.83
N ARG A 683 -24.07 -25.76 36.89
CA ARG A 683 -22.78 -25.06 36.70
C ARG A 683 -22.96 -23.60 36.28
N ASP A 684 -24.03 -23.31 35.52
CA ASP A 684 -24.29 -21.99 34.94
C ASP A 684 -25.43 -21.25 35.64
N GLU A 685 -25.86 -21.71 36.83
CA GLU A 685 -27.00 -21.18 37.60
C GLU A 685 -26.96 -19.66 37.77
N GLN A 686 -25.81 -19.09 38.15
CA GLN A 686 -25.64 -17.65 38.33
C GLN A 686 -25.88 -16.87 37.03
N LEU A 687 -25.38 -17.40 35.90
CA LEU A 687 -25.56 -16.77 34.59
C LEU A 687 -27.02 -16.86 34.13
N ILE A 688 -27.64 -18.04 34.28
CA ILE A 688 -29.05 -18.27 33.96
C ILE A 688 -29.95 -17.34 34.77
N THR A 689 -29.67 -17.20 36.07
CA THR A 689 -30.40 -16.31 36.98
C THR A 689 -30.26 -14.85 36.54
N ALA A 690 -29.04 -14.39 36.27
CA ALA A 690 -28.79 -13.02 35.83
C ALA A 690 -29.50 -12.67 34.51
N ILE A 691 -29.49 -13.58 33.53
CA ILE A 691 -30.21 -13.39 32.25
C ILE A 691 -31.72 -13.38 32.49
N SER A 692 -32.23 -14.28 33.33
CA SER A 692 -33.67 -14.35 33.65
C SER A 692 -34.17 -13.12 34.42
N GLU A 693 -33.35 -12.54 35.28
CA GLU A 693 -33.63 -11.26 35.95
C GLU A 693 -33.62 -10.10 34.95
N ALA A 694 -32.60 -10.01 34.10
CA ALA A 694 -32.52 -8.98 33.06
C ALA A 694 -33.73 -9.04 32.10
N PHE A 695 -34.17 -10.25 31.75
CA PHE A 695 -35.37 -10.47 30.93
C PHE A 695 -36.63 -9.91 31.59
N ARG A 696 -36.82 -10.14 32.90
CA ARG A 696 -37.96 -9.63 33.67
C ARG A 696 -37.94 -8.10 33.85
N GLN A 697 -36.76 -7.48 33.88
CA GLN A 697 -36.62 -6.03 34.06
C GLN A 697 -36.88 -5.22 32.78
N TYR A 698 -36.76 -5.83 31.59
CA TYR A 698 -36.96 -5.14 30.31
C TYR A 698 -38.31 -4.39 30.19
N PRO A 699 -39.48 -4.98 30.49
CA PRO A 699 -40.77 -4.29 30.41
C PRO A 699 -40.89 -3.08 31.35
N GLN A 700 -40.21 -3.11 32.50
CA GLN A 700 -40.25 -2.02 33.49
C GLN A 700 -39.38 -0.83 33.06
N ARG A 701 -38.24 -1.10 32.39
CA ARG A 701 -37.37 -0.05 31.82
C ARG A 701 -38.03 0.69 30.64
N ASP A 702 -38.84 0.00 29.85
CA ASP A 702 -39.61 0.59 28.74
C ASP A 702 -40.81 1.44 29.24
N MET A 703 -41.47 1.04 30.34
CA MET A 703 -42.59 1.80 30.91
C MET A 703 -42.18 3.01 31.75
N ALA A 704 -41.04 2.97 32.45
CA ALA A 704 -40.58 4.08 33.29
C ALA A 704 -40.22 5.32 32.46
N THR A 705 -39.72 5.14 31.24
CA THR A 705 -39.23 6.23 30.37
C THR A 705 -40.31 6.83 29.47
N ARG A 706 -41.37 6.07 29.10
CA ARG A 706 -42.56 6.67 28.46
C ARG A 706 -43.28 7.70 29.33
N ARG A 707 -43.05 7.70 30.65
CA ARG A 707 -43.60 8.72 31.57
C ARG A 707 -42.82 10.04 31.51
N ASP A 708 -41.55 10.02 31.14
CA ASP A 708 -40.73 11.24 31.05
C ASP A 708 -40.98 12.00 29.74
N ASP A 709 -41.25 11.29 28.62
CA ASP A 709 -41.64 11.91 27.35
C ASP A 709 -43.07 12.52 27.36
N LEU A 710 -43.91 12.13 28.32
CA LEU A 710 -45.24 12.70 28.53
C LEU A 710 -45.25 13.92 29.47
N CYS A 711 -44.10 14.32 30.03
CA CYS A 711 -44.00 15.46 30.95
C CYS A 711 -43.35 16.72 30.35
N ILE A 712 -42.99 16.73 29.06
CA ILE A 712 -42.57 17.95 28.34
C ILE A 712 -43.69 18.34 27.38
N GLY A 713 -44.78 18.86 27.95
CA GLY A 713 -45.98 19.25 27.21
C GLY A 713 -47.03 19.83 28.14
N ALA A 714 -46.68 20.94 28.79
CA ALA A 714 -47.63 21.87 29.40
C ALA A 714 -47.40 23.26 28.79
#